data_AF-A0A8B5PXN3-F1
#
_entry.id   AF-A0A8B5PXN3-F1
#
_cell.length_a   1.000
_cell.length_b   1.000
_cell.length_c   1.000
_cell.angle_alpha   90.00
_cell.angle_beta   90.00
_cell.angle_gamma   90.00
#
_symmetry.space_group_name_H-M   'P 1'
#
loop_
_entity.id
_entity.type
_entity.pdbx_description
1 polymer ?
#
loop_
_entity_poly.entity_id
_entity_poly.type
_entity_poly.pdbx_seq_one_letter_code
_entity_poly.pdbx_strand_id
1 'polypeptide(L)'
;MATQVTGAGGTTTSFSNTPQAKDDTFLYSEDATGILILNVLANDLGGAAKTLYSIDDTISASTATKTYAPADLLTKDITYSSSNDSAGAAGTTDTSQLGAKIWIASDGTIHYSTASIDGLLQSLAAGQVLVDYVTYAIQLGNGTLSWATAAIQFTGTNDKPDIHLVTTDSAAASLTETNSPLTASGTLTVNDADVSDTVSASVTSVSLGGTTGGLNSAAVINMLTVSPASLSANPGETHNLTWTFNSTPQAFDFLAAGETLTLTYTITADDGHGGSDSQLVTVTIHGTNDSAVIGGVSTDDVTEDNGADGIVAGNLTADGLLTITDVDAGEANFTTQAATAGSNGYGTFTLAADGSWTYTADNTQAAIQQLGAGDTITDSFTAVSSDGSDSQLVTVTIHGTNDSAVIGGVSTDDVTEDNGADGIVAGNLTADGLLTITDVDAGEANFTTQAATAGSNGYGTFTLAADGSWTYTADNTQAAIQQLGAGDTITDSFTAVSSDGSDSQLVTVTIHGTNDSAVITANGAQDTSVTEKSGVTNGTLGDATASGDLNATDVDNAATFNVQAAVAKSYGTFSIDAAGTWSYTLDDSNATVQALNSSGANTTLHELVTVTTVDGTQQVIDITIHGANDAAAITGTATGTVVEAGSSNGGGTPTATGDLLSTDVDNTTDAFQAVNSATASASGYGTFTVTSAGVWTYTLDNSNPTVNALSNGQPLSDSFTVYSEDGTAKLVSVSITGADDGPPRFAPTDIQLTPSTTTDNLNFNSFQFTGTLSATDSDPGSFVYSITSQSNTNLFSISGNTLSSGSLTTNSISTVTVQATQVGDPVGPAYQYSETFQIITGSNGLNAGETLNDPSNNNGDDVLYGNGGADSIFGLAGNDTLFGQDGNDTLNGGDGNDRLVGGVGTDTLTGGAGSDTFYYGSAISDSPASAANDTITDFVHGVDKIDLSSIDAAAAPGDQAFLFGGQNGATVANSITWSESGGNTVIHVDVTGNTTADFQITLTGTGLGLTASDFVL
;
A
#
# COMPACT_ATOMS: atom_id res chain seq x y z
N MET A 1 135.74 7.29 52.82
CA MET A 1 136.46 6.59 53.91
C MET A 1 137.81 6.06 53.39
N ALA A 2 138.94 6.63 53.82
CA ALA A 2 140.28 6.20 53.39
C ALA A 2 140.67 4.83 54.00
N THR A 3 141.57 4.09 53.36
CA THR A 3 142.15 2.83 53.88
C THR A 3 143.67 2.81 53.61
N GLN A 4 144.46 2.28 54.55
CA GLN A 4 145.93 2.22 54.52
C GLN A 4 146.46 1.06 53.64
N VAL A 5 147.58 1.26 52.93
CA VAL A 5 148.33 0.19 52.23
C VAL A 5 149.83 0.28 52.56
N THR A 6 150.45 -0.82 53.02
CA THR A 6 151.92 -0.94 53.21
C THR A 6 152.52 -2.21 52.60
N GLY A 7 153.66 -2.03 51.89
CA GLY A 7 154.79 -2.97 51.73
C GLY A 7 155.03 -3.58 50.33
N ALA A 8 156.25 -3.90 49.82
CA ALA A 8 157.67 -3.61 50.14
C ALA A 8 158.62 -4.27 49.09
N GLY A 9 159.82 -3.70 48.83
CA GLY A 9 161.06 -4.37 48.34
C GLY A 9 161.75 -3.76 47.09
N GLY A 10 163.04 -3.37 46.99
CA GLY A 10 164.22 -3.29 47.89
C GLY A 10 165.47 -2.68 47.17
N THR A 11 166.40 -2.07 47.93
CA THR A 11 167.88 -1.77 47.72
C THR A 11 168.39 -1.07 46.42
N THR A 12 169.33 -0.11 46.34
CA THR A 12 170.30 0.64 47.20
C THR A 12 170.83 1.86 46.41
N THR A 13 171.09 3.02 47.04
CA THR A 13 172.24 3.90 46.68
C THR A 13 172.82 4.55 47.95
N SER A 14 174.12 4.32 48.20
CA SER A 14 174.93 4.95 49.25
C SER A 14 175.23 6.43 48.90
N PHE A 15 175.38 7.45 49.77
CA PHE A 15 175.91 7.55 51.14
C PHE A 15 175.33 8.78 51.89
N SER A 16 175.32 8.65 53.23
CA SER A 16 175.60 9.62 54.33
C SER A 16 174.69 10.83 54.66
N ASN A 17 174.13 10.73 55.88
CA ASN A 17 173.87 11.76 56.91
C ASN A 17 172.47 12.41 57.01
N THR A 18 171.49 11.62 57.47
CA THR A 18 170.65 11.75 58.70
C THR A 18 169.20 11.28 58.42
N PRO A 19 168.66 10.24 59.10
CA PRO A 19 167.36 9.62 58.80
C PRO A 19 166.24 10.12 59.73
N GLN A 20 164.98 10.26 59.23
CA GLN A 20 163.71 9.97 59.97
C GLN A 20 162.43 10.47 59.25
N ALA A 21 162.15 10.00 58.01
CA ALA A 21 160.82 10.18 57.41
C ALA A 21 160.48 9.28 56.21
N LYS A 22 161.34 8.32 55.82
CA LYS A 22 161.20 7.66 54.51
C LYS A 22 160.14 6.53 54.47
N ASP A 23 159.60 6.06 55.60
CA ASP A 23 158.61 4.97 55.63
C ASP A 23 157.60 5.11 56.81
N ASP A 24 157.25 6.34 57.20
CA ASP A 24 156.36 6.57 58.35
C ASP A 24 154.88 6.33 58.00
N THR A 25 154.19 5.61 58.90
CA THR A 25 152.76 5.35 58.84
C THR A 25 152.05 6.33 59.77
N PHE A 26 151.22 7.21 59.22
CA PHE A 26 150.48 8.21 60.00
C PHE A 26 149.13 7.67 60.46
N LEU A 27 148.81 7.89 61.73
CA LEU A 27 147.45 7.73 62.22
C LEU A 27 146.64 8.93 61.73
N TYR A 28 145.48 8.64 61.14
CA TYR A 28 144.51 9.66 60.81
C TYR A 28 143.15 9.34 61.42
N SER A 29 142.39 10.39 61.68
CA SER A 29 140.97 10.33 62.04
C SER A 29 140.24 11.45 61.32
N GLU A 30 139.03 11.18 60.86
CA GLU A 30 138.12 12.18 60.35
C GLU A 30 137.18 12.59 61.49
N ASP A 31 137.05 13.88 61.73
CA ASP A 31 136.03 14.39 62.66
C ASP A 31 134.68 14.61 61.96
N ALA A 32 133.63 14.87 62.74
CA ALA A 32 132.27 15.08 62.23
C ALA A 32 132.12 16.35 61.35
N THR A 33 133.18 17.13 61.15
CA THR A 33 133.19 18.36 60.36
C THR A 33 133.96 18.23 59.04
N GLY A 34 134.38 17.01 58.66
CA GLY A 34 135.09 16.76 57.41
C GLY A 34 136.55 17.21 57.46
N ILE A 35 137.15 17.27 58.65
CA ILE A 35 138.58 17.54 58.81
C ILE A 35 139.31 16.22 59.02
N LEU A 36 140.25 15.93 58.14
CA LEU A 36 141.19 14.83 58.26
C LEU A 36 142.38 15.29 59.12
N ILE A 37 142.52 14.66 60.29
CA ILE A 37 143.61 14.93 61.24
C ILE A 37 144.75 13.96 60.94
N LEU A 38 145.93 14.47 60.62
CA LEU A 38 147.14 13.73 60.27
C LEU A 38 148.18 13.90 61.39
N ASN A 39 148.38 12.87 62.19
CA ASN A 39 149.42 12.90 63.22
C ASN A 39 150.76 12.43 62.66
N VAL A 40 151.56 13.38 62.16
CA VAL A 40 152.85 13.11 61.52
C VAL A 40 153.99 12.79 62.47
N LEU A 41 153.81 13.00 63.78
CA LEU A 41 154.83 12.74 64.81
C LEU A 41 154.59 11.44 65.61
N ALA A 42 153.48 10.73 65.35
CA ALA A 42 153.00 9.64 66.20
C ALA A 42 153.97 8.45 66.40
N ASN A 43 154.93 8.25 65.49
CA ASN A 43 155.78 7.04 65.46
C ASN A 43 157.30 7.31 65.59
N ASP A 44 157.72 8.51 65.95
CA ASP A 44 159.15 8.87 66.00
C ASP A 44 159.80 8.54 67.36
N LEU A 45 160.67 7.51 67.39
CA LEU A 45 161.33 6.93 68.59
C LEU A 45 162.48 7.80 69.19
N GLY A 46 162.33 9.12 69.24
CA GLY A 46 163.36 10.07 69.69
C GLY A 46 162.87 11.20 70.60
N GLY A 47 162.44 10.86 71.82
CA GLY A 47 162.38 11.68 73.04
C GLY A 47 161.96 13.17 72.97
N ALA A 48 160.75 13.50 73.45
CA ALA A 48 160.21 14.74 74.07
C ALA A 48 160.64 16.16 73.59
N ALA A 49 161.54 16.30 72.61
CA ALA A 49 162.12 17.56 72.19
C ALA A 49 161.91 17.85 70.69
N LYS A 50 161.08 17.06 70.00
CA LYS A 50 160.69 17.29 68.60
C LYS A 50 159.32 17.96 68.54
N THR A 51 159.16 18.97 67.69
CA THR A 51 157.87 19.65 67.49
C THR A 51 157.63 19.89 66.01
N LEU A 52 156.38 19.73 65.57
CA LEU A 52 155.97 20.17 64.24
C LEU A 52 156.15 21.68 64.16
N TYR A 53 156.79 22.14 63.09
CA TYR A 53 157.36 23.48 63.00
C TYR A 53 156.65 24.32 61.94
N SER A 54 156.43 23.78 60.75
CA SER A 54 155.72 24.48 59.66
C SER A 54 155.12 23.47 58.68
N ILE A 55 154.12 23.87 57.91
CA ILE A 55 153.51 23.10 56.83
C ILE A 55 153.38 23.94 55.57
N ASP A 56 153.39 23.29 54.40
CA ASP A 56 153.34 23.98 53.11
C ASP A 56 152.87 23.06 51.98
N ASP A 57 152.47 23.69 50.87
CA ASP A 57 151.83 23.12 49.67
C ASP A 57 152.80 22.49 48.67
N THR A 58 154.10 22.45 49.03
CA THR A 58 155.22 21.87 48.28
C THR A 58 155.83 22.76 47.17
N ILE A 59 155.33 23.98 46.91
CA ILE A 59 155.79 24.82 45.77
C ILE A 59 156.41 26.15 46.24
N SER A 60 157.71 26.14 46.57
CA SER A 60 158.50 27.38 46.74
C SER A 60 159.64 27.49 45.70
N ALA A 61 159.71 28.63 45.01
CA ALA A 61 160.51 28.83 43.81
C ALA A 61 162.03 28.90 44.05
N SER A 62 162.74 27.76 43.99
CA SER A 62 164.20 27.73 43.78
C SER A 62 164.67 26.41 43.15
N THR A 63 165.24 26.48 41.94
CA THR A 63 165.66 25.32 41.13
C THR A 63 167.15 24.95 41.25
N ALA A 64 167.83 25.22 42.37
CA ALA A 64 169.26 24.87 42.52
C ALA A 64 169.62 24.22 43.88
N THR A 65 170.01 22.94 43.83
CA THR A 65 170.86 22.20 44.79
C THR A 65 170.51 22.30 46.28
N LYS A 66 169.76 21.28 46.76
CA LYS A 66 169.50 20.76 48.13
C LYS A 66 170.52 21.14 49.24
N THR A 67 170.59 22.42 49.59
CA THR A 67 171.39 22.89 50.74
C THR A 67 170.63 23.92 51.61
N TYR A 68 169.37 24.24 51.27
CA TYR A 68 168.50 25.10 52.09
C TYR A 68 167.07 24.56 52.06
N ALA A 69 166.37 24.63 53.20
CA ALA A 69 164.93 24.33 53.26
C ALA A 69 164.13 25.35 52.44
N PRO A 70 162.91 25.02 51.97
CA PRO A 70 161.98 26.01 51.42
C PRO A 70 161.86 27.20 52.37
N ALA A 71 161.88 28.43 51.83
CA ALA A 71 161.96 29.64 52.66
C ALA A 71 160.82 29.75 53.67
N ASP A 72 159.64 29.22 53.32
CA ASP A 72 158.45 29.24 54.17
C ASP A 72 158.53 28.24 55.34
N LEU A 73 159.02 27.02 55.07
CA LEU A 73 159.25 25.99 56.10
C LEU A 73 160.33 26.35 57.14
N LEU A 74 161.07 27.45 56.93
CA LEU A 74 162.06 27.99 57.88
C LEU A 74 161.42 28.92 58.92
N THR A 75 160.25 29.48 58.63
CA THR A 75 159.44 30.24 59.59
C THR A 75 158.58 29.28 60.39
N LYS A 76 158.57 29.45 61.71
CA LYS A 76 157.69 28.64 62.55
C LYS A 76 156.27 29.09 62.29
N ASP A 77 155.42 28.19 61.81
CA ASP A 77 153.99 28.45 61.80
C ASP A 77 153.57 28.59 63.25
N ILE A 78 152.97 29.73 63.58
CA ILE A 78 152.63 30.04 64.96
C ILE A 78 151.67 28.95 65.43
N THR A 79 152.08 28.20 66.46
CA THR A 79 151.22 27.22 67.11
C THR A 79 149.98 27.95 67.64
N TYR A 80 148.84 27.80 66.96
CA TYR A 80 147.61 28.45 67.34
C TYR A 80 147.12 27.87 68.67
N SER A 81 146.90 28.72 69.68
CA SER A 81 146.61 28.27 71.04
C SER A 81 145.12 27.98 71.25
N SER A 82 144.64 26.80 70.83
CA SER A 82 143.61 26.00 71.53
C SER A 82 143.24 24.77 70.70
N SER A 83 142.82 23.69 71.37
CA SER A 83 142.55 22.38 70.76
C SER A 83 141.19 22.26 70.10
N ASN A 84 140.49 23.37 69.82
CA ASN A 84 139.14 23.32 69.24
C ASN A 84 138.72 24.60 68.50
N ASP A 85 139.63 25.23 67.76
CA ASP A 85 139.34 26.49 67.07
C ASP A 85 139.10 26.31 65.56
N SER A 86 137.84 26.41 65.13
CA SER A 86 137.45 26.56 63.72
C SER A 86 137.81 27.94 63.13
N ALA A 87 138.30 28.90 63.93
CA ALA A 87 138.84 30.18 63.44
C ALA A 87 140.30 30.09 62.98
N GLY A 88 141.00 28.96 63.22
CA GLY A 88 142.32 28.67 62.66
C GLY A 88 142.34 28.62 61.12
N ALA A 89 141.22 28.23 60.49
CA ALA A 89 141.08 28.14 59.03
C ALA A 89 141.02 29.50 58.28
N ALA A 90 140.93 30.62 59.01
CA ALA A 90 140.91 31.97 58.45
C ALA A 90 142.25 32.72 58.62
N GLY A 91 143.16 32.20 59.46
CA GLY A 91 144.45 32.81 59.78
C GLY A 91 145.65 32.21 59.05
N THR A 92 145.50 31.05 58.40
CA THR A 92 146.52 30.47 57.51
C THR A 92 146.19 30.79 56.06
N THR A 93 147.22 31.02 55.24
CA THR A 93 147.09 31.10 53.78
C THR A 93 147.41 29.78 53.10
N ASP A 94 147.78 28.77 53.88
CA ASP A 94 148.34 27.53 53.37
C ASP A 94 147.23 26.59 52.91
N THR A 95 147.35 26.10 51.69
CA THR A 95 146.45 25.14 51.07
C THR A 95 147.24 23.93 50.61
N SER A 96 146.63 22.77 50.46
CA SER A 96 147.24 21.65 49.75
C SER A 96 147.28 21.92 48.24
N GLN A 97 147.86 20.99 47.48
CA GLN A 97 147.92 21.09 46.02
C GLN A 97 146.53 21.11 45.35
N LEU A 98 145.55 20.38 45.91
CA LEU A 98 144.17 20.42 45.42
C LEU A 98 143.35 21.58 45.98
N GLY A 99 143.95 22.47 46.77
CA GLY A 99 143.28 23.64 47.33
C GLY A 99 142.53 23.37 48.64
N ALA A 100 142.75 22.22 49.29
CA ALA A 100 142.22 21.97 50.61
C ALA A 100 142.96 22.83 51.64
N LYS A 101 142.25 23.44 52.61
CA LYS A 101 142.93 24.21 53.66
C LYS A 101 143.72 23.29 54.58
N ILE A 102 144.96 23.69 54.92
CA ILE A 102 145.84 22.95 55.82
C ILE A 102 146.37 23.85 56.95
N TRP A 103 146.50 23.31 58.16
CA TRP A 103 147.09 24.03 59.31
C TRP A 103 147.68 23.08 60.36
N ILE A 104 148.62 23.57 61.16
CA ILE A 104 149.11 22.88 62.36
C ILE A 104 148.18 23.22 63.53
N ALA A 105 147.60 22.20 64.16
CA ALA A 105 146.78 22.37 65.36
C ALA A 105 147.63 22.45 66.65
N SER A 106 147.01 22.96 67.72
CA SER A 106 147.67 23.16 69.03
C SER A 106 148.22 21.87 69.65
N ASP A 107 147.71 20.71 69.23
CA ASP A 107 148.13 19.38 69.69
C ASP A 107 149.35 18.83 68.92
N GLY A 108 149.85 19.58 67.92
CA GLY A 108 151.01 19.22 67.13
C GLY A 108 150.71 18.32 65.93
N THR A 109 149.44 18.19 65.52
CA THR A 109 149.02 17.46 64.31
C THR A 109 148.72 18.39 63.13
N ILE A 110 148.65 17.84 61.92
CA ILE A 110 148.24 18.57 60.71
C ILE A 110 146.75 18.32 60.49
N HIS A 111 145.97 19.38 60.32
CA HIS A 111 144.57 19.28 59.94
C HIS A 111 144.40 19.59 58.44
N TYR A 112 143.60 18.79 57.74
CA TYR A 112 143.29 18.89 56.32
C TYR A 112 141.77 18.95 56.11
N SER A 113 141.26 20.04 55.54
CA SER A 113 139.80 20.25 55.37
C SER A 113 139.30 19.73 54.02
N THR A 114 138.51 18.65 54.00
CA THR A 114 137.93 18.10 52.76
C THR A 114 136.83 18.99 52.17
N ALA A 115 136.16 19.81 52.98
CA ALA A 115 135.07 20.69 52.54
C ALA A 115 135.45 21.67 51.41
N SER A 116 136.72 22.05 51.29
CA SER A 116 137.18 22.96 50.23
C SER A 116 137.38 22.27 48.88
N ILE A 117 137.42 20.93 48.87
CA ILE A 117 137.55 20.10 47.66
C ILE A 117 136.33 19.19 47.47
N ASP A 118 135.22 19.45 48.16
CA ASP A 118 134.01 18.64 48.17
C ASP A 118 133.43 18.43 46.76
N GLY A 119 133.37 19.48 45.94
CA GLY A 119 132.93 19.36 44.54
C GLY A 119 133.82 18.47 43.67
N LEU A 120 135.10 18.29 44.02
CA LEU A 120 135.97 17.33 43.35
C LEU A 120 135.73 15.91 43.86
N LEU A 121 135.47 15.74 45.16
CA LEU A 121 135.16 14.45 45.78
C LEU A 121 133.83 13.87 45.26
N GLN A 122 132.80 14.71 45.14
CA GLN A 122 131.47 14.34 44.61
C GLN A 122 131.46 14.10 43.09
N SER A 123 132.58 14.36 42.40
CA SER A 123 132.73 14.08 40.97
C SER A 123 133.48 12.76 40.68
N LEU A 124 133.87 12.04 41.73
CA LEU A 124 134.63 10.79 41.58
C LEU A 124 133.69 9.64 41.25
N ALA A 125 133.83 9.10 40.05
CA ALA A 125 133.17 7.85 39.69
C ALA A 125 133.61 6.71 40.62
N ALA A 126 132.81 5.66 40.70
CA ALA A 126 133.12 4.46 41.49
C ALA A 126 134.51 3.90 41.16
N GLY A 127 135.38 3.81 42.18
CA GLY A 127 136.75 3.33 42.03
C GLY A 127 137.75 4.34 41.44
N GLN A 128 137.32 5.53 41.02
CA GLN A 128 138.21 6.63 40.64
C GLN A 128 138.93 7.15 41.88
N VAL A 129 140.22 7.44 41.72
CA VAL A 129 141.10 7.80 42.82
C VAL A 129 141.58 9.24 42.68
N LEU A 130 141.43 10.03 43.74
CA LEU A 130 141.96 11.39 43.85
C LEU A 130 143.09 11.41 44.88
N VAL A 131 144.25 11.98 44.55
CA VAL A 131 145.41 12.04 45.45
C VAL A 131 145.85 13.50 45.63
N ASP A 132 146.09 13.89 46.87
CA ASP A 132 146.60 15.21 47.27
C ASP A 132 147.89 15.08 48.10
N TYR A 133 148.65 16.17 48.23
CA TYR A 133 149.95 16.19 48.91
C TYR A 133 150.08 17.37 49.88
N VAL A 134 150.75 17.11 51.01
CA VAL A 134 151.08 18.13 52.03
C VAL A 134 152.53 17.94 52.49
N THR A 135 153.35 19.00 52.47
CA THR A 135 154.71 18.97 53.03
C THR A 135 154.74 19.61 54.41
N TYR A 136 155.54 19.05 55.30
CA TYR A 136 155.68 19.55 56.67
C TYR A 136 157.13 19.52 57.12
N ALA A 137 157.49 20.48 57.98
CA ALA A 137 158.78 20.59 58.66
C ALA A 137 158.64 20.32 60.16
N ILE A 138 159.58 19.58 60.71
CA ILE A 138 159.75 19.29 62.12
C ILE A 138 161.04 19.95 62.64
N GLN A 139 160.98 20.48 63.84
CA GLN A 139 162.14 20.97 64.56
C GLN A 139 162.63 19.91 65.55
N LEU A 140 163.90 19.54 65.44
CA LEU A 140 164.57 18.59 66.34
C LEU A 140 165.01 19.28 67.64
N GLY A 141 165.23 18.52 68.71
CA GLY A 141 165.58 19.07 70.04
C GLY A 141 166.89 19.86 70.13
N ASN A 142 167.71 19.83 69.07
CA ASN A 142 168.90 20.66 68.91
C ASN A 142 168.66 21.95 68.09
N GLY A 143 167.40 22.24 67.73
CA GLY A 143 166.97 23.37 66.92
C GLY A 143 167.04 23.17 65.40
N THR A 144 167.53 22.03 64.90
CA THR A 144 167.65 21.74 63.45
C THR A 144 166.29 21.42 62.84
N LEU A 145 166.00 21.95 61.65
CA LEU A 145 164.76 21.65 60.90
C LEU A 145 164.97 20.48 59.92
N SER A 146 163.98 19.60 59.82
CA SER A 146 163.87 18.50 58.84
C SER A 146 162.46 18.50 58.26
N TRP A 147 162.25 18.07 57.02
CA TRP A 147 160.93 18.13 56.37
C TRP A 147 160.62 16.90 55.50
N ALA A 148 159.33 16.60 55.30
CA ALA A 148 158.81 15.45 54.55
C ALA A 148 157.44 15.76 53.92
N THR A 149 157.00 14.94 52.97
CA THR A 149 155.71 15.09 52.25
C THR A 149 154.81 13.88 52.50
N ALA A 150 153.54 14.12 52.80
CA ALA A 150 152.48 13.11 52.94
C ALA A 150 151.54 13.13 51.72
N ALA A 151 151.09 11.94 51.29
CA ALA A 151 150.09 11.77 50.23
C ALA A 151 148.75 11.32 50.83
N ILE A 152 147.64 11.93 50.42
CA ILE A 152 146.28 11.68 50.89
C ILE A 152 145.47 11.16 49.70
N GLN A 153 144.84 9.99 49.82
CA GLN A 153 144.14 9.33 48.71
C GLN A 153 142.66 9.08 49.02
N PHE A 154 141.77 9.51 48.12
CA PHE A 154 140.32 9.33 48.14
C PHE A 154 139.88 8.38 47.01
N THR A 155 138.80 7.62 47.21
CA THR A 155 138.22 6.71 46.19
C THR A 155 136.70 6.86 46.16
N GLY A 156 136.12 7.07 44.97
CA GLY A 156 134.66 7.23 44.77
C GLY A 156 133.85 5.94 44.94
N THR A 157 132.57 6.06 45.29
CA THR A 157 131.56 4.98 45.41
C THR A 157 130.33 5.33 44.56
N ASN A 158 129.65 4.34 43.97
CA ASN A 158 128.43 4.56 43.17
C ASN A 158 127.24 4.84 44.09
N ASP A 159 126.57 5.97 43.92
CA ASP A 159 125.30 6.26 44.59
C ASP A 159 124.13 5.63 43.81
N LYS A 160 122.89 5.76 44.28
CA LYS A 160 121.71 5.30 43.53
C LYS A 160 121.01 6.50 42.90
N PRO A 161 120.38 6.35 41.73
CA PRO A 161 119.45 7.37 41.26
C PRO A 161 118.28 7.48 42.25
N ASP A 162 117.76 8.69 42.41
CA ASP A 162 116.58 9.02 43.22
C ASP A 162 115.46 9.47 42.29
N ILE A 163 114.38 8.68 42.21
CA ILE A 163 113.19 9.02 41.43
C ILE A 163 112.07 9.46 42.38
N HIS A 164 111.71 10.74 42.33
CA HIS A 164 110.77 11.33 43.26
C HIS A 164 109.86 12.37 42.58
N LEU A 165 108.98 12.96 43.39
CA LEU A 165 108.07 14.02 42.99
C LEU A 165 108.55 15.37 43.54
N VAL A 166 108.69 16.37 42.68
CA VAL A 166 108.76 17.78 43.11
C VAL A 166 107.39 18.45 43.07
N THR A 167 107.28 19.70 43.53
CA THR A 167 106.00 20.42 43.76
C THR A 167 105.09 20.58 42.53
N THR A 168 105.55 20.21 41.33
CA THR A 168 104.83 20.32 40.06
C THR A 168 104.84 19.02 39.24
N ASP A 169 105.45 17.95 39.76
CA ASP A 169 105.36 16.62 39.18
C ASP A 169 104.00 15.96 39.49
N SER A 170 103.66 14.92 38.74
CA SER A 170 102.46 14.12 38.98
C SER A 170 102.75 12.65 38.76
N ALA A 171 102.32 11.81 39.70
CA ALA A 171 102.39 10.35 39.62
C ALA A 171 100.99 9.71 39.59
N ALA A 172 99.96 10.48 39.24
CA ALA A 172 98.61 9.98 39.19
C ALA A 172 97.79 10.67 38.10
N ALA A 173 96.87 9.92 37.50
CA ALA A 173 95.81 10.42 36.64
C ALA A 173 94.47 9.82 37.08
N SER A 174 93.44 10.65 37.11
CA SER A 174 92.04 10.24 37.29
C SER A 174 91.33 10.53 35.98
N LEU A 175 90.87 9.50 35.30
CA LEU A 175 90.24 9.55 33.99
C LEU A 175 88.80 9.07 34.11
N THR A 176 87.93 9.58 33.27
CA THR A 176 86.56 9.09 33.11
C THR A 176 86.52 8.38 31.77
N GLU A 177 85.89 7.22 31.75
CA GLU A 177 85.53 6.45 30.56
C GLU A 177 84.70 7.36 29.60
N THR A 178 84.84 7.20 28.28
CA THR A 178 84.21 8.09 27.27
C THR A 178 83.80 7.38 25.98
N ASN A 179 83.70 6.06 26.00
CA ASN A 179 83.57 5.14 24.87
C ASN A 179 84.65 5.33 23.81
N SER A 180 85.87 5.66 24.25
CA SER A 180 87.02 5.93 23.39
C SER A 180 88.34 5.75 24.14
N PRO A 181 89.45 5.46 23.44
CA PRO A 181 90.76 5.37 24.07
C PRO A 181 91.13 6.63 24.86
N LEU A 182 91.66 6.42 26.06
CA LEU A 182 92.01 7.45 27.03
C LEU A 182 93.51 7.76 26.97
N THR A 183 93.84 9.02 27.24
CA THR A 183 95.24 9.48 27.32
C THR A 183 95.47 10.34 28.56
N ALA A 184 96.65 10.23 29.16
CA ALA A 184 97.11 11.08 30.25
C ALA A 184 98.63 11.20 30.22
N SER A 185 99.18 12.27 30.79
CA SER A 185 100.63 12.40 30.96
C SER A 185 100.95 13.17 32.22
N GLY A 186 102.19 13.01 32.66
CA GLY A 186 102.75 13.72 33.80
C GLY A 186 104.25 13.58 33.80
N THR A 187 104.89 14.15 34.81
CA THR A 187 106.34 14.13 34.94
C THR A 187 106.75 13.59 36.30
N LEU A 188 107.95 13.05 36.33
CA LEU A 188 108.71 12.66 37.52
C LEU A 188 110.08 13.35 37.41
N THR A 189 110.73 13.49 38.55
CA THR A 189 112.11 14.00 38.64
C THR A 189 113.03 12.85 39.02
N VAL A 190 114.12 12.71 38.27
CA VAL A 190 115.19 11.76 38.57
C VAL A 190 116.48 12.54 38.75
N ASN A 191 117.14 12.37 39.89
CA ASN A 191 118.47 12.92 40.15
C ASN A 191 119.43 11.80 40.53
N ASP A 192 120.70 11.99 40.18
CA ASP A 192 121.81 11.14 40.55
C ASP A 192 122.95 12.03 41.06
N ALA A 193 123.63 11.61 42.12
CA ALA A 193 124.76 12.35 42.69
C ALA A 193 126.01 12.24 41.80
N ASP A 194 126.14 11.17 41.03
CA ASP A 194 127.28 10.89 40.16
C ASP A 194 127.19 11.72 38.86
N VAL A 195 127.84 12.89 38.86
CA VAL A 195 127.87 13.81 37.70
C VAL A 195 128.62 13.22 36.51
N SER A 196 127.91 12.50 35.64
CA SER A 196 128.23 12.08 34.24
C SER A 196 127.60 10.74 33.86
N ASP A 197 126.86 10.09 34.77
CA ASP A 197 126.18 8.83 34.46
C ASP A 197 124.89 9.04 33.64
N THR A 198 124.45 7.99 32.95
CA THR A 198 123.17 7.96 32.24
C THR A 198 122.22 7.00 32.95
N VAL A 199 121.13 7.53 33.49
CA VAL A 199 120.07 6.73 34.12
C VAL A 199 119.07 6.28 33.07
N SER A 200 118.80 4.98 33.02
CA SER A 200 117.78 4.38 32.16
C SER A 200 116.45 4.28 32.90
N ALA A 201 115.39 4.84 32.33
CA ALA A 201 114.04 4.79 32.90
C ALA A 201 113.15 3.84 32.10
N SER A 202 112.42 2.96 32.78
CA SER A 202 111.51 2.01 32.15
C SER A 202 110.30 1.66 33.02
N VAL A 203 109.23 1.19 32.38
CA VAL A 203 108.06 0.63 33.07
C VAL A 203 108.30 -0.86 33.29
N THR A 204 108.39 -1.31 34.54
CA THR A 204 108.82 -2.68 34.88
C THR A 204 107.66 -3.61 35.22
N SER A 205 106.55 -3.07 35.74
CA SER A 205 105.36 -3.85 36.05
C SER A 205 104.11 -2.98 36.12
N VAL A 206 102.95 -3.65 36.07
CA VAL A 206 101.64 -3.04 36.31
C VAL A 206 100.76 -4.00 37.10
N SER A 207 100.06 -3.46 38.09
CA SER A 207 99.00 -4.16 38.83
C SER A 207 97.66 -3.51 38.57
N LEU A 208 96.61 -4.33 38.50
CA LEU A 208 95.24 -3.91 38.25
C LEU A 208 94.41 -4.07 39.53
N GLY A 209 93.56 -3.11 39.84
CA GLY A 209 92.58 -3.17 40.92
C GLY A 209 91.22 -2.67 40.46
N GLY A 210 90.14 -3.09 41.14
CA GLY A 210 88.77 -2.78 40.75
C GLY A 210 88.22 -3.71 39.64
N THR A 211 87.31 -3.21 38.81
CA THR A 211 86.66 -3.99 37.74
C THR A 211 87.58 -4.07 36.52
N THR A 212 87.98 -5.28 36.13
CA THR A 212 89.02 -5.46 35.10
C THR A 212 88.48 -5.80 33.71
N GLY A 213 87.22 -6.18 33.56
CA GLY A 213 86.66 -6.56 32.26
C GLY A 213 87.41 -7.72 31.58
N GLY A 214 88.12 -8.54 32.36
CA GLY A 214 88.98 -9.60 31.84
C GLY A 214 90.40 -9.16 31.43
N LEU A 215 90.76 -7.89 31.58
CA LEU A 215 92.12 -7.38 31.35
C LEU A 215 93.11 -7.97 32.38
N ASN A 216 94.36 -8.14 31.94
CA ASN A 216 95.47 -8.61 32.77
C ASN A 216 96.72 -7.75 32.56
N SER A 217 97.75 -7.91 33.40
CA SER A 217 98.96 -7.07 33.34
C SER A 217 99.63 -7.03 31.97
N ALA A 218 99.62 -8.12 31.21
CA ALA A 218 100.24 -8.15 29.87
C ALA A 218 99.49 -7.27 28.86
N ALA A 219 98.16 -7.14 28.99
CA ALA A 219 97.34 -6.31 28.11
C ALA A 219 97.55 -4.80 28.35
N VAL A 220 97.88 -4.40 29.59
CA VAL A 220 97.90 -2.99 30.00
C VAL A 220 99.30 -2.43 30.25
N ILE A 221 100.35 -3.27 30.35
CA ILE A 221 101.72 -2.80 30.68
C ILE A 221 102.26 -1.80 29.67
N ASN A 222 101.95 -1.98 28.38
CA ASN A 222 102.42 -1.10 27.31
C ASN A 222 101.55 0.15 27.12
N MET A 223 100.46 0.30 27.88
CA MET A 223 99.64 1.52 27.81
C MET A 223 100.35 2.70 28.47
N LEU A 224 101.34 2.46 29.34
CA LEU A 224 102.17 3.52 29.91
C LEU A 224 103.60 3.43 29.34
N THR A 225 104.13 4.57 28.94
CA THR A 225 105.49 4.72 28.41
C THR A 225 106.19 5.86 29.14
N VAL A 226 107.53 5.85 29.14
CA VAL A 226 108.35 6.91 29.71
C VAL A 226 109.31 7.50 28.67
N SER A 227 109.59 8.79 28.76
CA SER A 227 110.46 9.51 27.85
C SER A 227 111.17 10.68 28.54
N PRO A 228 112.49 10.88 28.31
CA PRO A 228 113.37 10.00 27.53
C PRO A 228 113.64 8.68 28.29
N ALA A 229 113.94 7.61 27.55
CA ALA A 229 114.29 6.32 28.16
C ALA A 229 115.69 6.31 28.82
N SER A 230 116.53 7.30 28.49
CA SER A 230 117.85 7.51 29.10
C SER A 230 118.04 9.00 29.33
N LEU A 231 118.48 9.38 30.52
CA LEU A 231 118.65 10.77 30.95
C LEU A 231 119.94 10.94 31.75
N SER A 232 120.53 12.14 31.75
CA SER A 232 121.75 12.47 32.49
C SER A 232 121.54 12.66 34.00
N ALA A 233 120.29 12.74 34.45
CA ALA A 233 119.86 12.82 35.86
C ALA A 233 120.71 13.75 36.74
N ASN A 234 121.16 14.91 36.24
CA ASN A 234 122.09 15.74 37.01
C ASN A 234 121.44 16.29 38.30
N PRO A 235 122.21 16.54 39.38
CA PRO A 235 121.69 17.18 40.59
C PRO A 235 121.02 18.53 40.28
N GLY A 236 119.76 18.68 40.70
CA GLY A 236 118.99 19.92 40.52
C GLY A 236 118.15 20.02 39.24
N GLU A 237 118.20 19.01 38.35
CA GLU A 237 117.20 18.85 37.29
C GLU A 237 115.83 18.54 37.89
N THR A 238 114.75 19.01 37.24
CA THR A 238 113.36 18.71 37.61
C THR A 238 112.56 18.39 36.35
N HIS A 239 111.51 17.57 36.48
CA HIS A 239 110.60 17.18 35.38
C HIS A 239 111.31 16.51 34.19
N ASN A 240 112.46 15.88 34.42
CA ASN A 240 113.31 15.32 33.37
C ASN A 240 112.87 13.93 32.89
N LEU A 241 111.80 13.37 33.47
CA LEU A 241 111.17 12.12 33.01
C LEU A 241 109.66 12.32 32.82
N THR A 242 109.17 12.23 31.59
CA THR A 242 107.74 12.27 31.28
C THR A 242 107.18 10.85 31.20
N TRP A 243 106.06 10.58 31.84
CA TRP A 243 105.26 9.39 31.56
C TRP A 243 104.03 9.74 30.72
N THR A 244 103.63 8.84 29.84
CA THR A 244 102.45 8.98 28.99
C THR A 244 101.64 7.69 29.03
N PHE A 245 100.38 7.81 29.43
CA PHE A 245 99.37 6.78 29.32
C PHE A 245 98.58 6.96 28.01
N ASN A 246 98.42 5.89 27.25
CA ASN A 246 97.59 5.80 26.05
C ASN A 246 96.99 4.40 25.98
N SER A 247 95.68 4.30 26.14
CA SER A 247 95.00 3.00 26.16
C SER A 247 94.69 2.44 24.78
N THR A 248 95.01 3.13 23.67
CA THR A 248 94.63 2.71 22.30
C THR A 248 95.02 1.26 22.02
N PRO A 249 94.08 0.40 21.58
CA PRO A 249 92.69 0.69 21.19
C PRO A 249 91.63 0.52 22.30
N GLN A 250 91.99 0.23 23.54
CA GLN A 250 91.08 -0.05 24.64
C GLN A 250 90.31 1.21 25.09
N ALA A 251 88.98 1.14 25.08
CA ALA A 251 88.09 2.23 25.48
C ALA A 251 87.52 2.08 26.90
N PHE A 252 87.43 0.84 27.41
CA PHE A 252 86.97 0.49 28.77
C PHE A 252 85.45 0.57 28.98
N ASP A 253 84.66 0.50 27.91
CA ASP A 253 83.19 0.46 27.84
C ASP A 253 82.50 -0.63 28.70
N PHE A 254 83.27 -1.49 29.38
CA PHE A 254 82.69 -2.50 30.29
C PHE A 254 82.49 -1.97 31.73
N LEU A 255 82.99 -0.77 32.02
CA LEU A 255 82.99 -0.17 33.35
C LEU A 255 81.70 0.63 33.56
N ALA A 256 80.79 0.07 34.34
CA ALA A 256 79.54 0.73 34.69
C ALA A 256 79.73 1.97 35.56
N ALA A 257 78.70 2.82 35.63
CA ALA A 257 78.70 4.01 36.47
C ALA A 257 78.98 3.68 37.96
N GLY A 258 80.08 4.23 38.48
CA GLY A 258 80.53 4.01 39.85
C GLY A 258 81.56 2.88 40.02
N GLU A 259 81.79 2.08 38.98
CA GLU A 259 82.93 1.17 38.93
C GLU A 259 84.23 1.93 38.60
N THR A 260 85.37 1.33 38.98
CA THR A 260 86.68 1.89 38.68
C THR A 260 87.66 0.80 38.29
N LEU A 261 88.56 1.10 37.35
CA LEU A 261 89.77 0.33 37.07
C LEU A 261 91.00 1.15 37.47
N THR A 262 91.79 0.64 38.41
CA THR A 262 93.04 1.26 38.84
C THR A 262 94.23 0.48 38.28
N LEU A 263 95.06 1.15 37.49
CA LEU A 263 96.31 0.64 36.92
C LEU A 263 97.49 1.28 37.65
N THR A 264 98.23 0.50 38.44
CA THR A 264 99.41 0.99 39.18
C THR A 264 100.67 0.48 38.50
N TYR A 265 101.37 1.38 37.80
CA TYR A 265 102.60 1.14 37.07
C TYR A 265 103.82 1.39 37.96
N THR A 266 104.81 0.50 37.91
CA THR A 266 106.11 0.71 38.55
C THR A 266 107.10 1.24 37.52
N ILE A 267 107.62 2.45 37.74
CA ILE A 267 108.66 3.07 36.93
C ILE A 267 109.98 2.90 37.67
N THR A 268 110.96 2.30 37.01
CA THR A 268 112.29 2.06 37.59
C THR A 268 113.33 2.89 36.86
N ALA A 269 114.10 3.64 37.63
CA ALA A 269 115.30 4.37 37.20
C ALA A 269 116.53 3.53 37.60
N ASP A 270 117.37 3.18 36.63
CA ASP A 270 118.54 2.30 36.80
C ASP A 270 119.77 2.98 36.20
N ASP A 271 120.83 3.14 37.01
CA ASP A 271 122.08 3.77 36.59
C ASP A 271 122.99 2.84 35.75
N GLY A 272 122.66 1.55 35.64
CA GLY A 272 123.46 0.57 34.93
C GLY A 272 124.75 0.15 35.65
N HIS A 273 125.02 0.70 36.83
CA HIS A 273 126.18 0.46 37.69
C HIS A 273 125.81 -0.22 39.03
N GLY A 274 124.54 -0.61 39.20
CA GLY A 274 124.05 -1.43 40.30
C GLY A 274 123.15 -0.68 41.28
N GLY A 275 122.88 0.60 41.04
CA GLY A 275 121.90 1.41 41.74
C GLY A 275 120.59 1.53 40.95
N SER A 276 119.47 1.33 41.63
CA SER A 276 118.15 1.64 41.08
C SER A 276 117.19 2.09 42.17
N ASP A 277 116.22 2.89 41.75
CA ASP A 277 115.09 3.34 42.55
C ASP A 277 113.80 3.28 41.72
N SER A 278 112.64 3.30 42.37
CA SER A 278 111.36 3.14 41.69
C SER A 278 110.25 4.01 42.25
N GLN A 279 109.44 4.55 41.35
CA GLN A 279 108.27 5.36 41.66
C GLN A 279 107.02 4.75 41.03
N LEU A 280 105.92 4.75 41.76
CA LEU A 280 104.63 4.28 41.26
C LEU A 280 103.91 5.40 40.52
N VAL A 281 103.31 5.08 39.37
CA VAL A 281 102.36 5.93 38.64
C VAL A 281 101.00 5.23 38.63
N THR A 282 99.96 5.91 39.14
CA THR A 282 98.61 5.32 39.28
C THR A 282 97.63 5.99 38.32
N VAL A 283 97.05 5.23 37.40
CA VAL A 283 95.96 5.68 36.52
C VAL A 283 94.67 5.05 37.01
N THR A 284 93.70 5.86 37.44
CA THR A 284 92.35 5.40 37.84
C THR A 284 91.36 5.82 36.77
N ILE A 285 90.63 4.86 36.21
CA ILE A 285 89.57 5.07 35.22
C ILE A 285 88.24 4.86 35.91
N HIS A 286 87.36 5.85 35.87
CA HIS A 286 85.99 5.79 36.40
C HIS A 286 85.02 5.44 35.27
N GLY A 287 84.21 4.41 35.49
CA GLY A 287 83.18 3.99 34.55
C GLY A 287 82.08 5.03 34.35
N THR A 288 81.45 4.98 33.19
CA THR A 288 80.22 5.72 32.89
C THR A 288 79.10 4.73 32.56
N ASN A 289 77.85 5.17 32.58
CA ASN A 289 76.74 4.29 32.19
C ASN A 289 76.61 4.36 30.67
N ASP A 290 76.68 3.22 30.02
CA ASP A 290 76.34 3.07 28.63
C ASP A 290 74.86 2.79 28.46
N SER A 291 74.27 3.25 27.35
CA SER A 291 72.85 3.00 27.13
C SER A 291 72.65 1.57 26.69
N ALA A 292 71.81 0.84 27.43
CA ALA A 292 71.24 -0.41 26.98
C ALA A 292 70.54 -0.22 25.62
N VAL A 293 70.42 -1.33 24.88
CA VAL A 293 69.64 -1.40 23.64
C VAL A 293 68.62 -2.52 23.77
N ILE A 294 67.33 -2.16 23.82
CA ILE A 294 66.21 -3.09 23.87
C ILE A 294 65.68 -3.37 22.46
N GLY A 295 65.35 -4.64 22.18
CA GLY A 295 64.70 -5.11 20.95
C GLY A 295 63.82 -6.33 21.21
N GLY A 296 63.60 -7.16 20.20
CA GLY A 296 62.79 -8.38 20.32
C GLY A 296 61.30 -8.14 20.02
N VAL A 297 60.43 -8.94 20.64
CA VAL A 297 58.97 -8.89 20.41
C VAL A 297 58.34 -7.95 21.43
N SER A 298 57.82 -6.81 20.98
CA SER A 298 57.14 -5.79 21.80
C SER A 298 55.66 -5.63 21.47
N THR A 299 55.11 -6.46 20.58
CA THR A 299 53.69 -6.46 20.24
C THR A 299 53.20 -7.88 20.06
N ASP A 300 51.97 -8.15 20.49
CA ASP A 300 51.24 -9.39 20.19
C ASP A 300 49.73 -9.10 20.20
N ASP A 301 48.94 -10.01 19.65
CA ASP A 301 47.50 -9.84 19.52
C ASP A 301 46.75 -11.01 20.18
N VAL A 302 45.62 -10.70 20.80
CA VAL A 302 44.64 -11.69 21.25
C VAL A 302 43.29 -11.37 20.63
N THR A 303 42.47 -12.39 20.44
CA THR A 303 41.10 -12.22 19.97
C THR A 303 40.17 -12.63 21.09
N GLU A 304 39.18 -11.77 21.33
CA GLU A 304 38.03 -12.06 22.17
C GLU A 304 37.44 -13.45 21.89
N ASP A 305 36.87 -14.06 22.93
CA ASP A 305 36.23 -15.37 22.87
C ASP A 305 37.13 -16.49 22.32
N ASN A 306 38.44 -16.26 22.33
CA ASN A 306 39.44 -17.09 21.68
C ASN A 306 39.15 -17.30 20.16
N GLY A 307 38.49 -16.32 19.53
CA GLY A 307 38.13 -16.31 18.11
C GLY A 307 36.89 -17.14 17.76
N ALA A 308 36.08 -17.52 18.75
CA ALA A 308 34.77 -18.13 18.52
C ALA A 308 33.67 -17.06 18.58
N ASP A 309 32.56 -17.30 17.89
CA ASP A 309 31.38 -16.44 18.01
C ASP A 309 30.68 -16.74 19.35
N GLY A 310 30.46 -15.70 20.16
CA GLY A 310 29.74 -15.76 21.43
C GLY A 310 30.63 -15.88 22.68
N ILE A 311 30.17 -15.26 23.78
CA ILE A 311 30.80 -15.25 25.11
C ILE A 311 31.47 -16.59 25.53
N VAL A 312 32.81 -16.62 25.51
CA VAL A 312 33.63 -17.72 26.05
C VAL A 312 34.23 -17.32 27.40
N ALA A 313 33.88 -18.05 28.47
CA ALA A 313 34.51 -17.83 29.76
C ALA A 313 35.99 -18.27 29.75
N GLY A 314 36.90 -17.41 30.20
CA GLY A 314 38.33 -17.71 30.25
C GLY A 314 39.20 -16.47 30.26
N ASN A 315 40.51 -16.69 30.10
CA ASN A 315 41.46 -15.61 29.95
C ASN A 315 42.02 -15.58 28.53
N LEU A 316 42.18 -14.38 27.99
CA LEU A 316 43.01 -14.12 26.83
C LEU A 316 44.47 -14.04 27.27
N THR A 317 45.37 -14.69 26.53
CA THR A 317 46.80 -14.74 26.89
C THR A 317 47.67 -14.45 25.68
N ALA A 318 48.67 -13.58 25.86
CA ALA A 318 49.72 -13.29 24.89
C ALA A 318 51.09 -13.36 25.58
N ASP A 319 52.15 -13.61 24.83
CA ASP A 319 53.51 -13.71 25.37
C ASP A 319 54.57 -13.31 24.35
N GLY A 320 55.75 -12.96 24.84
CA GLY A 320 56.86 -12.61 23.98
C GLY A 320 58.18 -12.54 24.72
N LEU A 321 59.24 -12.25 23.95
CA LEU A 321 60.60 -12.14 24.44
C LEU A 321 61.22 -10.85 23.93
N LEU A 322 61.46 -9.92 24.86
CA LEU A 322 62.34 -8.78 24.60
C LEU A 322 63.81 -9.24 24.66
N THR A 323 64.65 -8.65 23.82
CA THR A 323 66.09 -8.85 23.85
C THR A 323 66.75 -7.59 24.36
N ILE A 324 67.85 -7.71 25.11
CA ILE A 324 68.61 -6.57 25.60
C ILE A 324 70.11 -6.83 25.43
N THR A 325 70.83 -5.79 25.02
CA THR A 325 72.29 -5.77 25.04
C THR A 325 72.75 -4.54 25.80
N ASP A 326 73.79 -4.74 26.61
CA ASP A 326 74.49 -3.68 27.30
C ASP A 326 75.99 -3.98 27.24
N VAL A 327 76.80 -2.94 27.05
CA VAL A 327 78.26 -3.06 27.05
C VAL A 327 78.81 -3.07 28.48
N ASP A 328 78.08 -2.48 29.43
CA ASP A 328 78.38 -2.52 30.85
C ASP A 328 78.24 -3.94 31.41
N ALA A 329 79.27 -4.37 32.14
CA ALA A 329 79.40 -5.76 32.54
C ALA A 329 78.31 -6.18 33.53
N GLY A 330 77.33 -6.95 33.04
CA GLY A 330 76.25 -7.51 33.86
C GLY A 330 74.94 -6.72 33.81
N GLU A 331 74.86 -5.65 33.02
CA GLU A 331 73.68 -4.75 32.97
C GLU A 331 72.69 -5.10 31.85
N ALA A 332 73.04 -6.09 30.99
CA ALA A 332 72.19 -6.64 29.93
C ALA A 332 71.03 -7.50 30.47
N ASN A 333 70.15 -6.90 31.28
CA ASN A 333 68.94 -7.52 31.83
C ASN A 333 67.86 -6.46 32.15
N PHE A 334 66.62 -6.89 32.36
CA PHE A 334 65.48 -5.99 32.63
C PHE A 334 65.18 -5.85 34.13
N THR A 335 64.62 -4.69 34.50
CA THR A 335 63.93 -4.53 35.78
C THR A 335 62.67 -5.41 35.79
N THR A 336 62.66 -6.46 36.61
CA THR A 336 61.53 -7.40 36.70
C THR A 336 60.25 -6.70 37.12
N GLN A 337 59.13 -7.02 36.47
CA GLN A 337 57.82 -6.47 36.82
C GLN A 337 56.81 -7.60 36.99
N ALA A 338 56.20 -7.70 38.17
CA ALA A 338 55.23 -8.74 38.48
C ALA A 338 53.83 -8.15 38.51
N ALA A 339 52.90 -8.76 37.77
CA ALA A 339 51.47 -8.41 37.76
C ALA A 339 51.23 -6.90 37.55
N THR A 340 51.96 -6.30 36.61
CA THR A 340 51.77 -4.90 36.21
C THR A 340 50.42 -4.78 35.53
N ALA A 341 49.48 -4.01 36.11
CA ALA A 341 48.24 -3.69 35.43
C ALA A 341 48.58 -2.97 34.11
N GLY A 342 47.96 -3.39 33.02
CA GLY A 342 48.11 -2.70 31.76
C GLY A 342 47.57 -1.27 31.83
N SER A 343 48.07 -0.40 30.95
CA SER A 343 47.77 1.03 30.92
C SER A 343 46.28 1.37 30.84
N ASN A 344 45.46 0.51 30.23
CA ASN A 344 44.01 0.69 30.15
C ASN A 344 43.23 -0.24 31.09
N GLY A 345 43.93 -1.07 31.87
CA GLY A 345 43.34 -1.91 32.91
C GLY A 345 42.58 -3.14 32.41
N TYR A 346 42.75 -3.54 31.14
CA TYR A 346 42.09 -4.71 30.56
C TYR A 346 42.76 -6.02 30.98
N GLY A 347 44.07 -6.00 31.21
CA GLY A 347 44.81 -7.17 31.63
C GLY A 347 45.99 -6.85 32.53
N THR A 348 46.80 -7.88 32.75
CA THR A 348 47.98 -7.84 33.61
C THR A 348 49.18 -8.39 32.86
N PHE A 349 50.29 -7.68 32.97
CA PHE A 349 51.58 -8.03 32.38
C PHE A 349 52.54 -8.59 33.44
N THR A 350 53.43 -9.48 33.02
CA THR A 350 54.64 -9.85 33.77
C THR A 350 55.86 -9.67 32.89
N LEU A 351 57.00 -9.25 33.45
CA LEU A 351 58.30 -9.19 32.78
C LEU A 351 59.38 -9.83 33.67
N ALA A 352 60.05 -10.85 33.15
CA ALA A 352 61.22 -11.47 33.76
C ALA A 352 62.53 -10.76 33.35
N ALA A 353 63.61 -11.00 34.10
CA ALA A 353 64.90 -10.33 33.90
C ALA A 353 65.55 -10.67 32.54
N ASP A 354 65.21 -11.82 31.95
CA ASP A 354 65.64 -12.26 30.62
C ASP A 354 64.82 -11.69 29.47
N GLY A 355 63.81 -10.86 29.77
CA GLY A 355 62.93 -10.22 28.79
C GLY A 355 61.68 -11.02 28.44
N SER A 356 61.47 -12.21 29.01
CA SER A 356 60.22 -12.95 28.81
C SER A 356 59.07 -12.19 29.46
N TRP A 357 58.04 -11.89 28.68
CA TRP A 357 56.84 -11.24 29.16
C TRP A 357 55.59 -12.04 28.83
N THR A 358 54.56 -11.88 29.67
CA THR A 358 53.22 -12.46 29.46
C THR A 358 52.17 -11.42 29.72
N TYR A 359 51.01 -11.58 29.07
CA TYR A 359 49.81 -10.79 29.23
C TYR A 359 48.63 -11.71 29.52
N THR A 360 47.73 -11.31 30.42
CA THR A 360 46.50 -12.05 30.71
C THR A 360 45.35 -11.08 30.97
N ALA A 361 44.24 -11.22 30.25
CA ALA A 361 42.99 -10.48 30.42
C ALA A 361 41.80 -11.43 30.63
N ASP A 362 40.89 -11.10 31.53
CA ASP A 362 39.62 -11.84 31.71
C ASP A 362 38.70 -11.52 30.54
N ASN A 363 38.35 -12.54 29.74
CA ASN A 363 37.53 -12.38 28.55
C ASN A 363 36.10 -11.90 28.89
N THR A 364 35.60 -12.21 30.10
CA THR A 364 34.23 -11.84 30.50
C THR A 364 34.06 -10.36 30.86
N GLN A 365 35.11 -9.55 30.73
CA GLN A 365 35.03 -8.12 30.97
C GLN A 365 34.11 -7.46 29.94
N ALA A 366 33.18 -6.65 30.44
CA ALA A 366 32.21 -5.94 29.60
C ALA A 366 32.83 -5.02 28.54
N ALA A 367 34.06 -4.54 28.73
CA ALA A 367 34.74 -3.72 27.73
C ALA A 367 35.38 -4.55 26.60
N ILE A 368 35.63 -5.84 26.83
CA ILE A 368 36.07 -6.79 25.82
C ILE A 368 34.82 -7.30 25.08
N GLN A 369 33.82 -7.78 25.83
CA GLN A 369 32.47 -8.22 25.39
C GLN A 369 31.58 -7.09 24.89
N GLN A 370 32.15 -6.07 24.28
CA GLN A 370 31.43 -5.00 23.60
C GLN A 370 32.09 -4.67 22.27
N LEU A 371 33.14 -5.41 21.90
CA LEU A 371 33.91 -5.20 20.69
C LEU A 371 33.30 -6.05 19.59
N GLY A 372 32.56 -5.40 18.68
CA GLY A 372 32.06 -6.09 17.50
C GLY A 372 33.20 -6.55 16.58
N ALA A 373 32.85 -7.34 15.56
CA ALA A 373 33.83 -7.83 14.60
C ALA A 373 34.59 -6.69 13.90
N GLY A 374 35.91 -6.62 14.15
CA GLY A 374 36.80 -5.60 13.59
C GLY A 374 37.09 -4.42 14.52
N ASP A 375 36.41 -4.34 15.67
CA ASP A 375 36.78 -3.43 16.75
C ASP A 375 38.05 -3.92 17.46
N THR A 376 38.81 -2.97 17.99
CA THR A 376 40.05 -3.26 18.73
C THR A 376 40.23 -2.33 19.90
N ILE A 377 40.77 -2.88 20.99
CA ILE A 377 41.33 -2.11 22.10
C ILE A 377 42.78 -2.54 22.33
N THR A 378 43.54 -1.71 23.03
CA THR A 378 44.94 -2.02 23.33
C THR A 378 45.18 -1.94 24.81
N ASP A 379 46.13 -2.73 25.28
CA ASP A 379 46.69 -2.62 26.62
C ASP A 379 48.21 -2.62 26.53
N SER A 380 48.90 -1.97 27.46
CA SER A 380 50.36 -1.84 27.36
C SER A 380 51.06 -1.67 28.70
N PHE A 381 52.36 -1.99 28.72
CA PHE A 381 53.27 -1.68 29.83
C PHE A 381 54.65 -1.27 29.30
N THR A 382 55.43 -0.56 30.12
CA THR A 382 56.79 -0.14 29.76
C THR A 382 57.82 -1.05 30.43
N ALA A 383 58.55 -1.83 29.63
CA ALA A 383 59.75 -2.54 30.06
C ALA A 383 60.92 -1.56 30.17
N VAL A 384 61.75 -1.71 31.21
CA VAL A 384 62.90 -0.82 31.46
C VAL A 384 64.12 -1.68 31.71
N SER A 385 65.28 -1.30 31.17
CA SER A 385 66.56 -1.93 31.47
C SER A 385 66.86 -1.88 32.98
N SER A 386 67.78 -2.71 33.46
CA SER A 386 68.10 -2.79 34.89
C SER A 386 68.79 -1.54 35.44
N ASP A 387 69.54 -0.84 34.60
CA ASP A 387 70.24 0.42 34.85
C ASP A 387 69.36 1.66 34.58
N GLY A 388 68.23 1.47 33.90
CA GLY A 388 67.26 2.52 33.57
C GLY A 388 67.61 3.38 32.36
N SER A 389 68.61 3.01 31.56
CA SER A 389 69.07 3.78 30.41
C SER A 389 68.19 3.66 29.16
N ASP A 390 67.47 2.54 28.98
CA ASP A 390 66.54 2.32 27.86
C ASP A 390 65.20 1.78 28.34
N SER A 391 64.15 2.00 27.54
CA SER A 391 62.81 1.51 27.81
C SER A 391 62.04 1.16 26.54
N GLN A 392 61.22 0.11 26.60
CA GLN A 392 60.41 -0.36 25.49
C GLN A 392 58.95 -0.48 25.92
N LEU A 393 58.04 0.13 25.16
CA LEU A 393 56.60 -0.08 25.32
C LEU A 393 56.21 -1.42 24.70
N VAL A 394 55.61 -2.30 25.49
CA VAL A 394 54.99 -3.54 25.02
C VAL A 394 53.49 -3.32 24.92
N THR A 395 52.90 -3.63 23.78
CA THR A 395 51.47 -3.42 23.52
C THR A 395 50.81 -4.72 23.09
N VAL A 396 49.69 -5.06 23.71
CA VAL A 396 48.81 -6.14 23.26
C VAL A 396 47.55 -5.53 22.67
N THR A 397 47.18 -5.97 21.46
CA THR A 397 45.89 -5.61 20.85
C THR A 397 44.88 -6.71 21.13
N ILE A 398 43.70 -6.35 21.65
CA ILE A 398 42.56 -7.25 21.78
C ILE A 398 41.62 -6.94 20.62
N HIS A 399 41.38 -7.93 19.77
CA HIS A 399 40.44 -7.85 18.64
C HIS A 399 39.09 -8.42 19.05
N GLY A 400 38.01 -7.73 18.70
CA GLY A 400 36.64 -8.16 18.97
C GLY A 400 36.15 -9.29 18.08
N THR A 401 35.13 -10.00 18.55
CA THR A 401 34.35 -10.99 17.80
C THR A 401 32.88 -10.58 17.78
N ASN A 402 32.12 -11.06 16.79
CA ASN A 402 30.68 -10.78 16.77
C ASN A 402 29.98 -11.65 17.82
N ASP A 403 29.23 -11.04 18.72
CA ASP A 403 28.24 -11.73 19.54
C ASP A 403 26.92 -11.81 18.76
N SER A 404 26.24 -12.95 18.79
CA SER A 404 24.97 -13.08 18.07
C SER A 404 23.87 -12.28 18.76
N ALA A 405 23.20 -11.41 18.01
CA ALA A 405 21.98 -10.75 18.42
C ALA A 405 20.92 -11.76 18.86
N VAL A 406 19.98 -11.29 19.69
CA VAL A 406 18.81 -12.05 20.10
C VAL A 406 17.56 -11.24 19.80
N ILE A 407 16.76 -11.70 18.84
CA ILE A 407 15.48 -11.08 18.46
C ILE A 407 14.31 -11.75 19.19
N GLY A 408 13.36 -10.95 19.66
CA GLY A 408 12.11 -11.36 20.27
C GLY A 408 10.98 -10.38 20.00
N GLY A 409 9.98 -10.32 20.90
CA GLY A 409 8.85 -9.39 20.77
C GLY A 409 7.68 -9.98 19.97
N VAL A 410 6.90 -9.11 19.33
CA VAL A 410 5.69 -9.50 18.57
C VAL A 410 6.07 -9.73 17.11
N SER A 411 6.00 -10.98 16.66
CA SER A 411 6.32 -11.39 15.28
C SER A 411 5.10 -11.87 14.49
N THR A 412 3.90 -11.78 15.05
CA THR A 412 2.66 -12.18 14.39
C THR A 412 1.54 -11.21 14.75
N ASP A 413 0.70 -10.89 13.78
CA ASP A 413 -0.56 -10.19 13.99
C ASP A 413 -1.57 -10.61 12.92
N ASP A 414 -2.85 -10.32 13.14
CA ASP A 414 -3.93 -10.74 12.26
C ASP A 414 -4.72 -9.51 11.80
N VAL A 415 -5.11 -9.51 10.53
CA VAL A 415 -6.10 -8.59 9.98
C VAL A 415 -7.27 -9.39 9.43
N THR A 416 -8.45 -8.77 9.40
CA THR A 416 -9.64 -9.36 8.79
C THR A 416 -10.01 -8.51 7.61
N GLU A 417 -10.27 -9.18 6.48
CA GLU A 417 -10.89 -8.60 5.30
C GLU A 417 -12.10 -7.72 5.64
N ASP A 418 -12.31 -6.69 4.83
CA ASP A 418 -13.43 -5.75 4.95
C ASP A 418 -13.52 -5.06 6.32
N ASN A 419 -12.42 -5.09 7.09
CA ASN A 419 -12.38 -4.70 8.50
C ASN A 419 -13.42 -5.45 9.35
N GLY A 420 -13.76 -6.69 8.98
CA GLY A 420 -14.71 -7.55 9.69
C GLY A 420 -16.19 -7.25 9.41
N ALA A 421 -16.50 -6.49 8.36
CA ALA A 421 -17.87 -6.30 7.89
C ALA A 421 -18.18 -7.26 6.73
N ASP A 422 -19.45 -7.63 6.55
CA ASP A 422 -19.86 -8.40 5.39
C ASP A 422 -19.92 -7.49 4.15
N GLY A 423 -19.14 -7.83 3.12
CA GLY A 423 -19.12 -7.19 1.80
C GLY A 423 -17.98 -6.18 1.56
N ILE A 424 -17.47 -6.16 0.32
CA ILE A 424 -16.41 -5.29 -0.21
C ILE A 424 -16.33 -3.88 0.42
N VAL A 425 -15.35 -3.67 1.30
CA VAL A 425 -14.97 -2.35 1.86
C VAL A 425 -13.68 -1.84 1.21
N ALA A 426 -13.75 -0.68 0.55
CA ALA A 426 -12.54 -0.04 0.03
C ALA A 426 -11.65 0.50 1.17
N GLY A 427 -10.35 0.20 1.14
CA GLY A 427 -9.42 0.67 2.15
C GLY A 427 -8.18 -0.21 2.26
N ASN A 428 -7.37 0.07 3.29
CA ASN A 428 -6.21 -0.75 3.61
C ASN A 428 -6.46 -1.53 4.89
N LEU A 429 -6.08 -2.81 4.88
CA LEU A 429 -5.88 -3.60 6.09
C LEU A 429 -4.53 -3.23 6.68
N THR A 430 -4.49 -2.97 7.99
CA THR A 430 -3.25 -2.57 8.68
C THR A 430 -3.04 -3.40 9.93
N ALA A 431 -1.82 -3.89 10.10
CA ALA A 431 -1.34 -4.55 11.32
C ALA A 431 -0.02 -3.91 11.76
N ASP A 432 0.31 -3.99 13.04
CA ASP A 432 1.55 -3.44 13.58
C ASP A 432 2.07 -4.25 14.76
N GLY A 433 3.36 -4.09 15.03
CA GLY A 433 3.98 -4.72 16.19
C GLY A 433 5.36 -4.16 16.49
N LEU A 434 5.95 -4.70 17.55
CA LEU A 434 7.27 -4.31 18.02
C LEU A 434 8.10 -5.57 18.26
N LEU A 435 9.14 -5.75 17.44
CA LEU A 435 10.21 -6.67 17.74
C LEU A 435 11.14 -6.06 18.78
N THR A 436 11.72 -6.90 19.64
CA THR A 436 12.76 -6.50 20.59
C THR A 436 14.07 -7.11 20.16
N ILE A 437 15.19 -6.42 20.38
CA ILE A 437 16.52 -6.94 20.08
C ILE A 437 17.47 -6.61 21.22
N THR A 438 18.34 -7.56 21.55
CA THR A 438 19.49 -7.34 22.43
C THR A 438 20.74 -7.83 21.73
N ASP A 439 21.81 -7.06 21.87
CA ASP A 439 23.14 -7.40 21.40
C ASP A 439 24.15 -7.01 22.47
N VAL A 440 25.19 -7.81 22.60
CA VAL A 440 26.30 -7.60 23.54
C VAL A 440 27.30 -6.60 22.93
N ASP A 441 27.42 -6.57 21.60
CA ASP A 441 28.29 -5.65 20.87
C ASP A 441 27.78 -4.20 20.94
N ALA A 442 28.73 -3.27 21.14
CA ALA A 442 28.39 -1.88 21.41
C ALA A 442 27.73 -1.19 20.22
N GLY A 443 26.41 -0.97 20.35
CA GLY A 443 25.63 -0.24 19.35
C GLY A 443 24.97 -1.13 18.30
N GLU A 444 25.06 -2.46 18.42
CA GLU A 444 24.52 -3.41 17.45
C GLU A 444 23.12 -3.95 17.81
N ALA A 445 22.58 -3.52 18.95
CA ALA A 445 21.20 -3.82 19.38
C ALA A 445 20.14 -3.02 18.59
N ASN A 446 20.11 -3.17 17.27
CA ASN A 446 19.13 -2.54 16.38
C ASN A 446 18.90 -3.38 15.11
N PHE A 447 17.83 -3.09 14.37
CA PHE A 447 17.48 -3.80 13.14
C PHE A 447 17.99 -3.10 11.89
N THR A 448 18.30 -3.89 10.86
CA THR A 448 18.42 -3.37 9.50
C THR A 448 17.06 -2.81 9.06
N THR A 449 16.96 -1.49 8.90
CA THR A 449 15.70 -0.84 8.53
C THR A 449 15.22 -1.31 7.16
N GLN A 450 13.93 -1.61 7.05
CA GLN A 450 13.33 -2.03 5.80
C GLN A 450 12.15 -1.12 5.47
N ALA A 451 12.29 -0.35 4.39
CA ALA A 451 11.25 0.53 3.90
C ALA A 451 10.46 -0.17 2.80
N ALA A 452 9.15 -0.26 2.97
CA ALA A 452 8.21 -0.76 1.96
C ALA A 452 8.60 -2.13 1.35
N THR A 453 8.96 -3.08 2.20
CA THR A 453 9.26 -4.46 1.79
C THR A 453 7.96 -5.14 1.35
N ALA A 454 7.87 -5.56 0.09
CA ALA A 454 6.76 -6.38 -0.36
C ALA A 454 6.74 -7.68 0.46
N GLY A 455 5.57 -8.06 0.97
CA GLY A 455 5.43 -9.32 1.66
C GLY A 455 5.71 -10.50 0.74
N SER A 456 6.10 -11.63 1.32
CA SER A 456 6.52 -12.86 0.64
C SER A 456 5.53 -13.36 -0.43
N ASN A 457 4.23 -13.13 -0.24
CA ASN A 457 3.18 -13.54 -1.17
C ASN A 457 2.59 -12.36 -1.94
N GLY A 458 3.09 -11.14 -1.72
CA GLY A 458 2.73 -9.94 -2.48
C GLY A 458 1.35 -9.36 -2.15
N TYR A 459 0.75 -9.73 -1.03
CA TYR A 459 -0.57 -9.23 -0.61
C TYR A 459 -0.49 -7.84 0.03
N GLY A 460 0.62 -7.54 0.69
CA GLY A 460 0.82 -6.24 1.32
C GLY A 460 2.29 -5.83 1.36
N THR A 461 2.52 -4.76 2.11
CA THR A 461 3.82 -4.13 2.26
C THR A 461 4.14 -3.97 3.73
N PHE A 462 5.33 -4.39 4.12
CA PHE A 462 5.89 -4.24 5.45
C PHE A 462 6.81 -3.03 5.55
N THR A 463 6.88 -2.41 6.73
CA THR A 463 7.98 -1.53 7.13
C THR A 463 8.59 -2.03 8.43
N LEU A 464 9.89 -1.83 8.62
CA LEU A 464 10.62 -2.12 9.86
C LEU A 464 11.56 -0.95 10.17
N ALA A 465 11.38 -0.34 11.34
CA ALA A 465 12.27 0.67 11.90
C ALA A 465 13.40 0.04 12.71
N ALA A 466 14.46 0.81 12.96
CA ALA A 466 15.66 0.33 13.66
C ALA A 466 15.39 -0.10 15.12
N ASP A 467 14.33 0.44 15.74
CA ASP A 467 13.88 0.08 17.08
C ASP A 467 12.99 -1.16 17.12
N GLY A 468 12.74 -1.80 15.96
CA GLY A 468 11.93 -3.00 15.83
C GLY A 468 10.44 -2.75 15.59
N SER A 469 9.98 -1.49 15.54
CA SER A 469 8.60 -1.19 15.17
C SER A 469 8.36 -1.59 13.71
N TRP A 470 7.37 -2.44 13.48
CA TRP A 470 6.98 -2.84 12.14
C TRP A 470 5.50 -2.57 11.89
N THR A 471 5.18 -2.33 10.62
CA THR A 471 3.80 -2.15 10.15
C THR A 471 3.57 -2.99 8.91
N TYR A 472 2.35 -3.46 8.72
CA TYR A 472 1.87 -4.10 7.51
C TYR A 472 0.71 -3.31 6.92
N THR A 473 0.63 -3.24 5.60
CA THR A 473 -0.49 -2.62 4.89
C THR A 473 -0.81 -3.41 3.63
N ALA A 474 -2.06 -3.86 3.49
CA ALA A 474 -2.57 -4.52 2.29
C ALA A 474 -3.80 -3.78 1.76
N ASP A 475 -3.90 -3.60 0.44
CA ASP A 475 -5.11 -3.06 -0.19
C ASP A 475 -6.21 -4.12 -0.14
N ASN A 476 -7.31 -3.82 0.58
CA ASN A 476 -8.41 -4.75 0.79
C ASN A 476 -9.13 -5.10 -0.52
N THR A 477 -9.08 -4.22 -1.53
CA THR A 477 -9.77 -4.44 -2.83
C THR A 477 -9.07 -5.45 -3.73
N GLN A 478 -7.94 -6.03 -3.29
CA GLN A 478 -7.24 -7.05 -4.05
C GLN A 478 -8.09 -8.30 -4.23
N ALA A 479 -8.18 -8.78 -5.46
CA ALA A 479 -8.97 -9.96 -5.80
C ALA A 479 -8.58 -11.23 -5.01
N ALA A 480 -7.33 -11.36 -4.57
CA ALA A 480 -6.90 -12.51 -3.76
C ALA A 480 -7.36 -12.43 -2.29
N ILE A 481 -7.65 -11.22 -1.79
CA ILE A 481 -8.23 -11.00 -0.46
C ILE A 481 -9.74 -11.19 -0.57
N GLN A 482 -10.39 -10.50 -1.52
CA GLN A 482 -11.84 -10.57 -1.84
C GLN A 482 -12.36 -11.94 -2.29
N GLN A 483 -11.50 -12.95 -2.37
CA GLN A 483 -11.90 -14.33 -2.68
C GLN A 483 -11.88 -15.23 -1.44
N LEU A 484 -11.55 -14.70 -0.26
CA LEU A 484 -11.47 -15.47 0.97
C LEU A 484 -12.86 -15.54 1.61
N GLY A 485 -13.46 -16.72 1.63
CA GLY A 485 -14.73 -16.90 2.34
C GLY A 485 -14.53 -16.87 3.85
N ALA A 486 -15.64 -16.81 4.59
CA ALA A 486 -15.59 -16.87 6.05
C ALA A 486 -14.84 -18.14 6.55
N GLY A 487 -13.73 -17.92 7.26
CA GLY A 487 -12.87 -18.98 7.80
C GLY A 487 -11.69 -19.38 6.90
N ASP A 488 -11.62 -18.85 5.68
CA ASP A 488 -10.41 -18.92 4.86
C ASP A 488 -9.35 -17.94 5.37
N THR A 489 -8.09 -18.28 5.17
CA THR A 489 -6.96 -17.44 5.59
C THR A 489 -5.84 -17.49 4.57
N ILE A 490 -5.20 -16.35 4.32
CA ILE A 490 -3.90 -16.26 3.65
C ILE A 490 -2.91 -15.60 4.59
N THR A 491 -1.62 -15.76 4.28
CA THR A 491 -0.56 -15.15 5.08
C THR A 491 0.37 -14.35 4.19
N ASP A 492 0.92 -13.29 4.75
CA ASP A 492 2.02 -12.55 4.17
C ASP A 492 3.13 -12.40 5.21
N SER A 493 4.38 -12.32 4.78
CA SER A 493 5.50 -12.29 5.73
C SER A 493 6.71 -11.52 5.22
N PHE A 494 7.57 -11.08 6.14
CA PHE A 494 8.90 -10.58 5.84
C PHE A 494 9.90 -11.02 6.91
N THR A 495 11.18 -11.06 6.57
CA THR A 495 12.25 -11.39 7.52
C THR A 495 12.89 -10.11 8.06
N ALA A 496 12.73 -9.85 9.35
CA ALA A 496 13.51 -8.87 10.09
C ALA A 496 14.90 -9.43 10.36
N VAL A 497 15.94 -8.60 10.24
CA VAL A 497 17.35 -9.00 10.45
C VAL A 497 18.00 -7.96 11.36
N SER A 498 18.83 -8.39 12.30
CA SER A 498 19.67 -7.50 13.10
C SER A 498 20.59 -6.63 12.21
N SER A 499 21.18 -5.57 12.74
CA SER A 499 22.04 -4.68 11.95
C SER A 499 23.36 -5.30 11.51
N ASP A 500 23.88 -6.21 12.34
CA ASP A 500 25.10 -7.00 12.12
C ASP A 500 24.84 -8.27 11.28
N GLY A 501 23.57 -8.69 11.18
CA GLY A 501 23.14 -9.85 10.40
C GLY A 501 23.23 -11.19 11.12
N SER A 502 23.53 -11.21 12.42
CA SER A 502 23.72 -12.42 13.21
C SER A 502 22.42 -13.16 13.56
N ASP A 503 21.29 -12.45 13.67
CA ASP A 503 19.98 -13.06 13.93
C ASP A 503 18.88 -12.55 12.97
N SER A 504 17.85 -13.37 12.79
CA SER A 504 16.71 -13.03 11.94
C SER A 504 15.40 -13.58 12.48
N GLN A 505 14.32 -12.81 12.33
CA GLN A 505 12.97 -13.18 12.76
C GLN A 505 11.98 -13.02 11.61
N LEU A 506 11.23 -14.08 11.32
CA LEU A 506 10.12 -14.02 10.38
C LEU A 506 8.91 -13.37 11.05
N VAL A 507 8.43 -12.25 10.50
CA VAL A 507 7.17 -11.61 10.89
C VAL A 507 6.09 -12.05 9.92
N THR A 508 4.98 -12.55 10.44
CA THR A 508 3.86 -13.08 9.65
C THR A 508 2.57 -12.35 9.99
N VAL A 509 1.86 -11.87 8.99
CA VAL A 509 0.49 -11.36 9.14
C VAL A 509 -0.48 -12.34 8.50
N THR A 510 -1.50 -12.75 9.25
CA THR A 510 -2.60 -13.56 8.73
C THR A 510 -3.74 -12.64 8.30
N ILE A 511 -4.22 -12.78 7.07
CA ILE A 511 -5.43 -12.13 6.59
C ILE A 511 -6.55 -13.18 6.65
N HIS A 512 -7.56 -12.92 7.48
CA HIS A 512 -8.76 -13.75 7.60
C HIS A 512 -9.84 -13.23 6.67
N GLY A 513 -10.49 -14.13 5.93
CA GLY A 513 -11.58 -13.79 5.03
C GLY A 513 -12.91 -13.52 5.74
N THR A 514 -13.75 -12.72 5.10
CA THR A 514 -15.15 -12.50 5.46
C THR A 514 -16.07 -13.01 4.36
N ASN A 515 -17.31 -13.36 4.68
CA ASN A 515 -18.25 -13.78 3.65
C ASN A 515 -18.73 -12.56 2.86
N ASP A 516 -18.55 -12.57 1.54
CA ASP A 516 -19.21 -11.62 0.65
C ASP A 516 -20.62 -12.10 0.32
N SER A 517 -21.58 -11.18 0.27
CA SER A 517 -22.95 -11.56 -0.09
C SER A 517 -23.06 -11.82 -1.60
N ALA A 518 -23.56 -13.00 -1.99
CA ALA A 518 -23.85 -13.30 -3.38
C ALA A 518 -24.76 -12.24 -4.04
N VAL A 519 -24.46 -11.85 -5.27
CA VAL A 519 -25.31 -11.01 -6.10
C VAL A 519 -26.29 -11.89 -6.86
N ILE A 520 -27.59 -11.80 -6.54
CA ILE A 520 -28.67 -12.53 -7.22
C ILE A 520 -29.35 -11.62 -8.26
N THR A 521 -29.42 -12.09 -9.50
CA THR A 521 -30.05 -11.38 -10.63
C THR A 521 -30.96 -12.30 -11.43
N ALA A 522 -31.92 -11.73 -12.17
CA ALA A 522 -32.72 -12.51 -13.10
C ALA A 522 -31.89 -12.93 -14.32
N ASN A 523 -31.98 -14.20 -14.71
CA ASN A 523 -31.29 -14.76 -15.87
C ASN A 523 -32.27 -15.00 -17.02
N GLY A 524 -32.66 -13.93 -17.70
CA GLY A 524 -33.64 -13.98 -18.79
C GLY A 524 -35.04 -13.60 -18.36
N ALA A 525 -36.05 -14.15 -19.03
CA ALA A 525 -37.45 -13.82 -18.80
C ALA A 525 -38.00 -14.58 -17.59
N GLN A 526 -38.53 -13.84 -16.61
CA GLN A 526 -39.26 -14.41 -15.49
C GLN A 526 -40.75 -14.34 -15.79
N ASP A 527 -41.43 -15.48 -15.67
CA ASP A 527 -42.88 -15.53 -15.60
C ASP A 527 -43.28 -15.71 -14.14
N THR A 528 -43.71 -14.61 -13.52
CA THR A 528 -44.10 -14.54 -12.11
C THR A 528 -45.61 -14.42 -11.93
N SER A 529 -46.37 -14.74 -12.97
CA SER A 529 -47.83 -14.71 -12.95
C SER A 529 -48.40 -16.11 -13.13
N VAL A 530 -49.40 -16.44 -12.33
CA VAL A 530 -50.28 -17.57 -12.60
C VAL A 530 -51.71 -17.07 -12.61
N THR A 531 -52.56 -17.73 -13.38
CA THR A 531 -54.00 -17.46 -13.37
C THR A 531 -54.71 -18.75 -12.99
N GLU A 532 -55.60 -18.64 -12.03
CA GLU A 532 -56.53 -19.70 -11.68
C GLU A 532 -57.23 -20.29 -12.92
N LYS A 533 -57.50 -21.60 -12.89
CA LYS A 533 -58.25 -22.25 -13.95
C LYS A 533 -59.73 -22.21 -13.62
N SER A 534 -60.47 -21.34 -14.31
CA SER A 534 -61.94 -21.28 -14.19
C SER A 534 -62.59 -22.65 -14.30
N GLY A 535 -63.53 -22.93 -13.42
CA GLY A 535 -64.51 -23.99 -13.54
C GLY A 535 -65.36 -23.83 -14.81
N VAL A 536 -64.83 -24.29 -15.95
CA VAL A 536 -65.58 -24.73 -17.14
C VAL A 536 -66.76 -23.85 -17.61
N THR A 537 -66.55 -22.63 -18.16
CA THR A 537 -67.34 -22.14 -19.33
C THR A 537 -66.88 -20.85 -20.05
N ASN A 538 -65.90 -20.08 -19.57
CA ASN A 538 -65.55 -18.77 -20.19
C ASN A 538 -64.37 -18.77 -21.20
N GLY A 539 -64.01 -19.93 -21.78
CA GLY A 539 -63.19 -19.99 -23.01
C GLY A 539 -61.68 -19.72 -22.94
N THR A 540 -61.13 -19.23 -21.83
CA THR A 540 -59.67 -19.08 -21.65
C THR A 540 -59.17 -20.08 -20.59
N LEU A 541 -58.21 -20.94 -20.94
CA LEU A 541 -57.58 -21.84 -19.96
C LEU A 541 -56.69 -21.01 -19.03
N GLY A 542 -56.86 -21.15 -17.71
CA GLY A 542 -55.95 -20.55 -16.73
C GLY A 542 -54.51 -21.07 -16.87
N ASP A 543 -53.56 -20.24 -16.48
CA ASP A 543 -52.13 -20.56 -16.47
C ASP A 543 -51.69 -20.98 -15.08
N ALA A 544 -51.63 -22.30 -14.83
CA ALA A 544 -51.35 -22.83 -13.51
C ALA A 544 -49.84 -22.86 -13.15
N THR A 545 -48.96 -22.40 -14.05
CA THR A 545 -47.51 -22.54 -13.85
C THR A 545 -46.78 -21.24 -14.10
N ALA A 546 -45.98 -20.81 -13.12
CA ALA A 546 -45.01 -19.74 -13.26
C ALA A 546 -43.60 -20.36 -13.25
N SER A 547 -42.66 -19.73 -13.95
CA SER A 547 -41.27 -20.22 -13.98
C SER A 547 -40.29 -19.11 -14.31
N GLY A 548 -39.04 -19.35 -13.96
CA GLY A 548 -37.96 -18.43 -14.31
C GLY A 548 -36.61 -19.01 -13.96
N ASP A 549 -35.60 -18.18 -14.14
CA ASP A 549 -34.22 -18.52 -13.86
C ASP A 549 -33.54 -17.35 -13.14
N LEU A 550 -32.83 -17.66 -12.06
CA LEU A 550 -32.02 -16.71 -11.32
C LEU A 550 -30.55 -17.07 -11.51
N ASN A 551 -29.71 -16.08 -11.72
CA ASN A 551 -28.27 -16.25 -11.68
C ASN A 551 -27.73 -15.64 -10.40
N ALA A 552 -26.97 -16.42 -9.63
CA ALA A 552 -26.21 -15.93 -8.51
C ALA A 552 -24.73 -15.87 -8.90
N THR A 553 -24.04 -14.82 -8.49
CA THR A 553 -22.58 -14.70 -8.58
C THR A 553 -22.03 -14.26 -7.26
N ASP A 554 -20.93 -14.86 -6.84
CA ASP A 554 -20.30 -14.60 -5.57
C ASP A 554 -18.78 -14.58 -5.76
N VAL A 555 -18.09 -13.78 -4.95
CA VAL A 555 -16.67 -13.50 -5.13
C VAL A 555 -15.81 -14.51 -4.37
N ASP A 556 -16.28 -15.04 -3.23
CA ASP A 556 -15.56 -15.99 -2.38
C ASP A 556 -16.00 -17.46 -2.59
N ASN A 557 -17.23 -17.71 -3.06
CA ASN A 557 -17.79 -19.04 -3.17
C ASN A 557 -18.51 -19.33 -4.50
N ALA A 558 -18.80 -20.62 -4.72
CA ALA A 558 -19.66 -21.02 -5.83
C ALA A 558 -21.11 -20.65 -5.51
N ALA A 559 -21.60 -19.59 -6.15
CA ALA A 559 -22.93 -19.00 -5.97
C ALA A 559 -24.07 -19.95 -6.41
N THR A 560 -24.43 -20.90 -5.57
CA THR A 560 -25.49 -21.90 -5.84
C THR A 560 -26.66 -21.71 -4.88
N PHE A 561 -27.86 -22.01 -5.36
CA PHE A 561 -29.07 -21.93 -4.53
C PHE A 561 -29.29 -23.18 -3.69
N ASN A 562 -29.81 -23.00 -2.47
CA ASN A 562 -30.33 -24.10 -1.68
C ASN A 562 -31.55 -24.71 -2.38
N VAL A 563 -31.40 -25.97 -2.83
CA VAL A 563 -32.42 -26.67 -3.61
C VAL A 563 -33.73 -26.78 -2.81
N GLN A 564 -34.82 -26.28 -3.38
CA GLN A 564 -36.18 -26.53 -2.90
C GLN A 564 -36.87 -27.43 -3.92
N ALA A 565 -37.39 -28.58 -3.51
CA ALA A 565 -38.07 -29.51 -4.40
C ALA A 565 -39.53 -29.68 -3.97
N ALA A 566 -40.45 -29.18 -4.79
CA ALA A 566 -41.90 -29.25 -4.59
C ALA A 566 -42.35 -28.85 -3.17
N VAL A 567 -41.77 -27.77 -2.66
CA VAL A 567 -42.09 -27.25 -1.33
C VAL A 567 -43.49 -26.64 -1.36
N ALA A 568 -44.38 -27.16 -0.54
CA ALA A 568 -45.72 -26.61 -0.37
C ALA A 568 -45.66 -25.18 0.18
N LYS A 569 -46.39 -24.27 -0.46
CA LYS A 569 -46.61 -22.88 -0.07
C LYS A 569 -48.09 -22.68 0.25
N SER A 570 -48.53 -21.44 0.41
CA SER A 570 -49.90 -21.12 0.84
C SER A 570 -50.94 -21.45 -0.23
N TYR A 571 -50.60 -21.22 -1.51
CA TYR A 571 -51.52 -21.35 -2.65
C TYR A 571 -51.02 -22.30 -3.74
N GLY A 572 -49.87 -22.96 -3.55
CA GLY A 572 -49.28 -23.84 -4.56
C GLY A 572 -47.99 -24.50 -4.10
N THR A 573 -47.19 -24.99 -5.04
CA THR A 573 -45.90 -25.65 -4.78
C THR A 573 -44.77 -24.97 -5.54
N PHE A 574 -43.64 -24.75 -4.88
CA PHE A 574 -42.46 -24.10 -5.45
C PHE A 574 -41.25 -25.04 -5.52
N SER A 575 -40.45 -24.93 -6.57
CA SER A 575 -39.14 -25.59 -6.69
C SER A 575 -38.09 -24.61 -7.22
N ILE A 576 -36.83 -24.76 -6.77
CA ILE A 576 -35.64 -24.14 -7.36
C ILE A 576 -34.49 -25.14 -7.30
N ASP A 577 -33.74 -25.30 -8.37
CA ASP A 577 -32.53 -26.12 -8.39
C ASP A 577 -31.28 -25.32 -7.98
N ALA A 578 -30.12 -25.97 -7.92
CA ALA A 578 -28.88 -25.33 -7.48
C ALA A 578 -28.36 -24.26 -8.47
N ALA A 579 -28.77 -24.32 -9.74
CA ALA A 579 -28.39 -23.36 -10.77
C ALA A 579 -29.29 -22.12 -10.78
N GLY A 580 -30.45 -22.18 -10.13
CA GLY A 580 -31.38 -21.07 -9.98
C GLY A 580 -32.62 -21.15 -10.88
N THR A 581 -32.80 -22.25 -11.61
CA THR A 581 -34.01 -22.49 -12.38
C THR A 581 -35.13 -22.86 -11.43
N TRP A 582 -36.20 -22.07 -11.45
CA TRP A 582 -37.33 -22.21 -10.52
C TRP A 582 -38.65 -22.39 -11.24
N SER A 583 -39.58 -23.06 -10.56
CA SER A 583 -40.95 -23.23 -11.00
C SER A 583 -41.93 -23.14 -9.84
N TYR A 584 -43.11 -22.61 -10.13
CA TYR A 584 -44.24 -22.57 -9.23
C TYR A 584 -45.44 -23.20 -9.94
N THR A 585 -46.18 -24.04 -9.22
CA THR A 585 -47.44 -24.62 -9.71
C THR A 585 -48.54 -24.27 -8.74
N LEU A 586 -49.59 -23.61 -9.23
CA LEU A 586 -50.75 -23.21 -8.46
C LEU A 586 -51.56 -24.44 -8.03
N ASP A 587 -52.01 -24.47 -6.77
CA ASP A 587 -53.00 -25.42 -6.30
C ASP A 587 -54.40 -24.87 -6.59
N ASP A 588 -54.92 -25.26 -7.75
CA ASP A 588 -56.25 -24.88 -8.24
C ASP A 588 -57.39 -25.42 -7.38
N SER A 589 -57.13 -26.33 -6.43
CA SER A 589 -58.14 -26.78 -5.46
C SER A 589 -58.19 -25.93 -4.19
N ASN A 590 -57.30 -24.94 -4.06
CA ASN A 590 -57.23 -24.08 -2.89
C ASN A 590 -58.44 -23.16 -2.82
N ALA A 591 -59.24 -23.28 -1.75
CA ALA A 591 -60.47 -22.52 -1.57
C ALA A 591 -60.30 -20.99 -1.58
N THR A 592 -59.11 -20.48 -1.27
CA THR A 592 -58.83 -19.02 -1.32
C THR A 592 -58.52 -18.57 -2.73
N VAL A 593 -57.86 -19.42 -3.52
CA VAL A 593 -57.65 -19.21 -4.96
C VAL A 593 -59.00 -19.26 -5.67
N GLN A 594 -59.82 -20.27 -5.37
CA GLN A 594 -61.19 -20.45 -5.90
C GLN A 594 -62.17 -19.33 -5.59
N ALA A 595 -61.85 -18.45 -4.65
CA ALA A 595 -62.70 -17.32 -4.30
C ALA A 595 -62.23 -16.01 -4.95
N LEU A 596 -61.17 -16.04 -5.77
CA LEU A 596 -60.69 -14.86 -6.47
C LEU A 596 -61.57 -14.58 -7.69
N ASN A 597 -61.78 -13.30 -7.97
CA ASN A 597 -62.62 -12.87 -9.08
C ASN A 597 -61.80 -12.31 -10.25
N SER A 598 -62.39 -12.29 -11.45
CA SER A 598 -61.74 -11.70 -12.62
C SER A 598 -61.75 -10.16 -12.62
N SER A 599 -62.62 -9.53 -11.82
CA SER A 599 -62.71 -8.07 -11.65
C SER A 599 -63.36 -7.69 -10.32
N GLY A 600 -62.96 -6.56 -9.70
CA GLY A 600 -63.52 -6.10 -8.42
C GLY A 600 -62.49 -6.02 -7.29
N ALA A 601 -62.90 -6.36 -6.06
CA ALA A 601 -62.08 -6.16 -4.86
C ALA A 601 -61.18 -7.35 -4.48
N ASN A 602 -61.36 -8.54 -5.08
CA ASN A 602 -60.65 -9.77 -4.73
C ASN A 602 -60.00 -10.43 -5.97
N THR A 603 -59.25 -9.65 -6.75
CA THR A 603 -58.78 -10.09 -8.08
C THR A 603 -57.41 -10.77 -8.10
N THR A 604 -56.58 -10.56 -7.08
CA THR A 604 -55.21 -11.10 -7.04
C THR A 604 -54.76 -11.49 -5.64
N LEU A 605 -53.92 -12.53 -5.56
CA LEU A 605 -53.11 -12.88 -4.39
C LEU A 605 -51.64 -12.82 -4.74
N HIS A 606 -50.79 -12.72 -3.71
CA HIS A 606 -49.34 -12.79 -3.85
C HIS A 606 -48.82 -13.94 -2.98
N GLU A 607 -48.01 -14.81 -3.58
CA GLU A 607 -47.19 -15.78 -2.86
C GLU A 607 -45.73 -15.32 -2.88
N LEU A 608 -45.22 -14.91 -1.72
CA LEU A 608 -43.83 -14.47 -1.57
C LEU A 608 -42.95 -15.66 -1.22
N VAL A 609 -42.06 -16.05 -2.14
CA VAL A 609 -41.13 -17.15 -1.94
C VAL A 609 -39.71 -16.63 -1.76
N THR A 610 -39.15 -16.80 -0.56
CA THR A 610 -37.74 -16.54 -0.32
C THR A 610 -36.89 -17.73 -0.78
N VAL A 611 -35.94 -17.46 -1.67
CA VAL A 611 -34.84 -18.37 -2.03
C VAL A 611 -33.55 -17.88 -1.40
N THR A 612 -32.62 -18.80 -1.16
CA THR A 612 -31.39 -18.51 -0.42
C THR A 612 -30.24 -19.24 -1.09
N THR A 613 -29.14 -18.56 -1.35
CA THR A 613 -27.88 -19.17 -1.77
C THR A 613 -27.19 -19.88 -0.61
N VAL A 614 -26.16 -20.69 -0.88
CA VAL A 614 -25.48 -21.51 0.15
C VAL A 614 -24.80 -20.66 1.23
N ASP A 615 -24.30 -19.48 0.87
CA ASP A 615 -23.71 -18.44 1.75
C ASP A 615 -24.75 -17.76 2.67
N GLY A 616 -26.05 -17.90 2.37
CA GLY A 616 -27.14 -17.31 3.13
C GLY A 616 -27.76 -16.06 2.50
N THR A 617 -27.27 -15.59 1.35
CA THR A 617 -27.88 -14.43 0.66
C THR A 617 -29.28 -14.78 0.16
N GLN A 618 -30.25 -13.87 0.40
CA GLN A 618 -31.67 -14.12 0.16
C GLN A 618 -32.22 -13.26 -0.97
N GLN A 619 -33.14 -13.83 -1.76
CA GLN A 619 -33.96 -13.12 -2.75
C GLN A 619 -35.42 -13.54 -2.59
N VAL A 620 -36.35 -12.58 -2.72
CA VAL A 620 -37.79 -12.86 -2.74
C VAL A 620 -38.27 -12.90 -4.18
N ILE A 621 -38.98 -13.97 -4.54
CA ILE A 621 -39.77 -14.09 -5.77
C ILE A 621 -41.22 -13.85 -5.38
N ASP A 622 -41.85 -12.85 -6.00
CA ASP A 622 -43.26 -12.52 -5.78
C ASP A 622 -44.09 -13.12 -6.93
N ILE A 623 -44.85 -14.17 -6.62
CA ILE A 623 -45.77 -14.79 -7.59
C ILE A 623 -47.14 -14.14 -7.47
N THR A 624 -47.56 -13.44 -8.52
CA THR A 624 -48.90 -12.85 -8.61
C THR A 624 -49.87 -13.91 -9.12
N ILE A 625 -50.88 -14.22 -8.32
CA ILE A 625 -51.96 -15.15 -8.65
C ILE A 625 -53.17 -14.31 -9.06
N HIS A 626 -53.58 -14.41 -10.32
CA HIS A 626 -54.78 -13.76 -10.83
C HIS A 626 -55.98 -14.69 -10.67
N GLY A 627 -57.06 -14.14 -10.13
CA GLY A 627 -58.36 -14.79 -10.13
C GLY A 627 -58.95 -14.89 -11.54
N ALA A 628 -59.79 -15.89 -11.73
CA ALA A 628 -60.66 -15.98 -12.89
C ALA A 628 -62.12 -15.81 -12.45
N ASN A 629 -63.08 -15.83 -13.38
CA ASN A 629 -64.49 -15.88 -13.00
C ASN A 629 -64.93 -17.33 -12.98
N ASP A 630 -65.54 -17.79 -11.90
CA ASP A 630 -66.24 -19.07 -11.86
C ASP A 630 -67.74 -18.84 -12.09
N ALA A 631 -68.37 -19.77 -12.80
CA ALA A 631 -69.76 -19.58 -13.19
C ALA A 631 -70.68 -19.79 -11.97
N ALA A 632 -71.52 -18.81 -11.66
CA ALA A 632 -72.54 -18.95 -10.62
C ALA A 632 -73.47 -20.16 -10.85
N ALA A 633 -73.72 -20.94 -9.81
CA ALA A 633 -74.68 -22.04 -9.86
C ALA A 633 -76.11 -21.52 -9.63
N ILE A 634 -76.87 -21.33 -10.72
CA ILE A 634 -78.26 -20.83 -10.66
C ILE A 634 -79.28 -22.00 -10.56
N THR A 635 -79.96 -22.09 -9.41
CA THR A 635 -81.01 -23.07 -9.07
C THR A 635 -82.36 -22.39 -8.78
N GLY A 636 -83.39 -23.16 -8.41
CA GLY A 636 -84.74 -22.63 -8.12
C GLY A 636 -85.75 -22.83 -9.25
N THR A 637 -86.83 -22.05 -9.23
CA THR A 637 -87.97 -22.20 -10.14
C THR A 637 -87.71 -21.43 -11.43
N ALA A 638 -87.15 -22.10 -12.44
CA ALA A 638 -86.85 -21.53 -13.76
C ALA A 638 -87.96 -21.78 -14.81
N THR A 639 -89.15 -22.18 -14.37
CA THR A 639 -90.30 -22.39 -15.26
C THR A 639 -91.55 -21.73 -14.71
N GLY A 640 -92.29 -21.02 -15.56
CA GLY A 640 -93.58 -20.43 -15.25
C GLY A 640 -94.68 -20.98 -16.13
N THR A 641 -95.91 -20.93 -15.65
CA THR A 641 -97.10 -21.18 -16.48
C THR A 641 -98.06 -20.03 -16.33
N VAL A 642 -98.51 -19.48 -17.45
CA VAL A 642 -99.62 -18.52 -17.49
C VAL A 642 -100.71 -19.09 -18.39
N VAL A 643 -101.96 -18.81 -18.02
CA VAL A 643 -103.10 -19.04 -18.89
C VAL A 643 -103.52 -17.68 -19.40
N GLU A 644 -103.71 -17.57 -20.70
CA GLU A 644 -104.27 -16.39 -21.35
C GLU A 644 -105.58 -15.97 -20.66
N ALA A 645 -105.75 -14.67 -20.43
CA ALA A 645 -106.98 -14.13 -19.86
C ALA A 645 -108.00 -13.99 -20.99
N GLY A 646 -108.82 -15.03 -21.20
CA GLY A 646 -109.94 -14.93 -22.13
C GLY A 646 -110.85 -13.75 -21.78
N SER A 647 -111.45 -13.13 -22.80
CA SER A 647 -112.19 -11.85 -22.81
C SER A 647 -113.38 -11.70 -21.82
N SER A 648 -113.63 -12.64 -20.91
CA SER A 648 -114.75 -12.62 -19.96
C SER A 648 -114.40 -12.89 -18.48
N ASN A 649 -113.12 -12.93 -18.08
CA ASN A 649 -112.74 -13.05 -16.66
C ASN A 649 -111.91 -11.86 -16.16
N GLY A 650 -112.61 -10.89 -15.55
CA GLY A 650 -112.12 -10.12 -14.41
C GLY A 650 -110.68 -9.57 -14.43
N GLY A 651 -110.35 -8.70 -15.39
CA GLY A 651 -109.47 -7.53 -15.19
C GLY A 651 -108.14 -7.69 -14.44
N GLY A 652 -107.42 -8.82 -14.59
CA GLY A 652 -106.08 -9.01 -14.06
C GLY A 652 -105.13 -9.50 -15.16
N THR A 653 -103.94 -8.90 -15.26
CA THR A 653 -102.90 -9.32 -16.21
C THR A 653 -102.33 -10.68 -15.78
N PRO A 654 -102.36 -11.73 -16.62
CA PRO A 654 -101.78 -13.03 -16.27
C PRO A 654 -100.30 -12.90 -15.95
N THR A 655 -99.91 -13.31 -14.75
CA THR A 655 -98.52 -13.25 -14.29
C THR A 655 -98.07 -14.64 -13.84
N ALA A 656 -96.81 -14.97 -14.15
CA ALA A 656 -96.10 -16.08 -13.54
C ALA A 656 -94.93 -15.51 -12.73
N THR A 657 -94.72 -16.05 -11.54
CA THR A 657 -93.61 -15.68 -10.68
C THR A 657 -92.80 -16.90 -10.31
N GLY A 658 -91.51 -16.73 -10.11
CA GLY A 658 -90.67 -17.76 -9.53
C GLY A 658 -89.45 -17.18 -8.85
N ASP A 659 -88.83 -18.00 -8.01
CA ASP A 659 -87.65 -17.62 -7.25
C ASP A 659 -86.46 -18.42 -7.77
N LEU A 660 -85.43 -17.71 -8.20
CA LEU A 660 -84.12 -18.27 -8.52
C LEU A 660 -83.16 -18.00 -7.37
N LEU A 661 -82.25 -18.93 -7.14
CA LEU A 661 -81.17 -18.81 -6.18
C LEU A 661 -79.85 -18.93 -6.94
N SER A 662 -78.97 -17.96 -6.74
CA SER A 662 -77.58 -18.04 -7.19
C SER A 662 -76.72 -18.54 -6.03
N THR A 663 -75.69 -19.32 -6.32
CA THR A 663 -74.58 -19.57 -5.39
C THR A 663 -73.29 -19.52 -6.17
N ASP A 664 -72.34 -18.73 -5.73
CA ASP A 664 -71.13 -18.40 -6.49
C ASP A 664 -69.90 -18.42 -5.56
N VAL A 665 -68.76 -18.93 -6.04
CA VAL A 665 -67.59 -19.21 -5.19
C VAL A 665 -66.68 -17.99 -5.04
N ASP A 666 -66.66 -17.11 -6.03
CA ASP A 666 -65.85 -15.90 -6.17
C ASP A 666 -66.65 -14.62 -5.86
N ASN A 667 -67.98 -14.72 -5.73
CA ASN A 667 -68.83 -13.64 -5.24
C ASN A 667 -69.26 -13.82 -3.77
N THR A 668 -69.04 -12.78 -2.96
CA THR A 668 -69.49 -12.76 -1.55
C THR A 668 -70.99 -12.53 -1.37
N THR A 669 -71.68 -12.07 -2.40
CA THR A 669 -73.12 -11.82 -2.39
C THR A 669 -73.77 -12.51 -3.58
N ASP A 670 -74.54 -13.55 -3.29
CA ASP A 670 -75.35 -14.27 -4.27
C ASP A 670 -76.49 -13.38 -4.80
N ALA A 671 -76.27 -12.71 -5.93
CA ALA A 671 -77.23 -11.76 -6.51
C ALA A 671 -77.44 -11.96 -8.02
N PHE A 672 -78.55 -11.41 -8.51
CA PHE A 672 -78.87 -11.32 -9.93
C PHE A 672 -78.82 -9.87 -10.42
N GLN A 673 -78.50 -9.68 -11.71
CA GLN A 673 -78.63 -8.40 -12.37
C GLN A 673 -80.11 -8.02 -12.43
N ALA A 674 -80.51 -7.03 -11.61
CA ALA A 674 -81.91 -6.68 -11.46
C ALA A 674 -82.47 -6.02 -12.72
N VAL A 675 -83.51 -6.61 -13.29
CA VAL A 675 -84.31 -6.02 -14.38
C VAL A 675 -85.50 -5.29 -13.74
N ASN A 676 -85.25 -4.04 -13.35
CA ASN A 676 -86.19 -3.23 -12.56
C ASN A 676 -87.31 -2.58 -13.39
N SER A 677 -87.17 -2.59 -14.71
CA SER A 677 -88.19 -2.12 -15.65
C SER A 677 -88.69 -3.31 -16.47
N ALA A 678 -90.00 -3.37 -16.69
CA ALA A 678 -90.62 -4.41 -17.51
C ALA A 678 -89.93 -4.50 -18.88
N THR A 679 -89.23 -5.60 -19.11
CA THR A 679 -88.42 -5.83 -20.32
C THR A 679 -89.07 -6.92 -21.14
N ALA A 680 -89.14 -6.74 -22.47
CA ALA A 680 -89.72 -7.74 -23.35
C ALA A 680 -88.99 -9.08 -23.22
N SER A 681 -89.76 -10.16 -23.19
CA SER A 681 -89.24 -11.53 -23.29
C SER A 681 -88.64 -11.81 -24.67
N ALA A 682 -87.94 -12.93 -24.82
CA ALA A 682 -87.21 -13.29 -26.04
C ALA A 682 -88.11 -13.37 -27.28
N SER A 683 -89.36 -13.82 -27.14
CA SER A 683 -90.34 -13.84 -28.24
C SER A 683 -91.31 -12.67 -28.21
N GLY A 684 -91.20 -11.77 -27.23
CA GLY A 684 -92.01 -10.55 -27.12
C GLY A 684 -93.48 -10.78 -26.73
N TYR A 685 -93.84 -11.98 -26.28
CA TYR A 685 -95.22 -12.32 -25.87
C TYR A 685 -95.60 -11.77 -24.49
N GLY A 686 -94.62 -11.29 -23.73
CA GLY A 686 -94.85 -10.61 -22.47
C GLY A 686 -93.64 -9.82 -22.04
N THR A 687 -93.71 -9.29 -20.83
CA THR A 687 -92.58 -8.61 -20.19
C THR A 687 -92.17 -9.35 -18.94
N PHE A 688 -90.91 -9.23 -18.55
CA PHE A 688 -90.43 -9.76 -17.30
C PHE A 688 -89.68 -8.69 -16.49
N THR A 689 -89.65 -8.90 -15.19
CA THR A 689 -88.76 -8.24 -14.24
C THR A 689 -88.09 -9.30 -13.40
N VAL A 690 -86.88 -9.02 -12.91
CA VAL A 690 -86.20 -9.86 -11.92
C VAL A 690 -85.53 -8.96 -10.89
N THR A 691 -85.76 -9.25 -9.62
CA THR A 691 -85.11 -8.51 -8.52
C THR A 691 -83.68 -9.02 -8.32
N SER A 692 -82.85 -8.26 -7.62
CA SER A 692 -81.48 -8.71 -7.29
C SER A 692 -81.44 -9.97 -6.41
N ALA A 693 -82.54 -10.31 -5.75
CA ALA A 693 -82.69 -11.55 -4.98
C ALA A 693 -83.13 -12.76 -5.83
N GLY A 694 -83.29 -12.62 -7.16
CA GLY A 694 -83.67 -13.70 -8.06
C GLY A 694 -85.18 -13.97 -8.18
N VAL A 695 -86.02 -13.16 -7.55
CA VAL A 695 -87.48 -13.21 -7.74
C VAL A 695 -87.80 -12.62 -9.10
N TRP A 696 -88.29 -13.44 -10.02
CA TRP A 696 -88.73 -12.99 -11.34
C TRP A 696 -90.25 -12.97 -11.43
N THR A 697 -90.77 -12.02 -12.19
CA THR A 697 -92.19 -11.92 -12.56
C THR A 697 -92.28 -11.75 -14.06
N TYR A 698 -92.90 -12.73 -14.72
CA TYR A 698 -93.34 -12.62 -16.10
C TYR A 698 -94.79 -12.15 -16.12
N THR A 699 -95.07 -11.14 -16.92
CA THR A 699 -96.38 -10.57 -17.17
C THR A 699 -96.69 -10.77 -18.63
N LEU A 700 -97.69 -11.62 -18.91
CA LEU A 700 -98.13 -11.87 -20.27
C LEU A 700 -98.72 -10.59 -20.85
N ASP A 701 -98.27 -10.20 -22.04
CA ASP A 701 -98.96 -9.15 -22.79
C ASP A 701 -100.15 -9.80 -23.49
N ASN A 702 -101.31 -9.76 -22.83
CA ASN A 702 -102.54 -10.32 -23.36
C ASN A 702 -103.08 -9.53 -24.56
N SER A 703 -102.47 -8.39 -24.92
CA SER A 703 -102.75 -7.68 -26.17
C SER A 703 -101.83 -8.09 -27.31
N ASN A 704 -100.84 -8.95 -27.04
CA ASN A 704 -99.95 -9.45 -28.08
C ASN A 704 -100.77 -10.28 -29.09
N PRO A 705 -100.72 -9.94 -30.39
CA PRO A 705 -101.58 -10.58 -31.39
C PRO A 705 -101.41 -12.10 -31.50
N THR A 706 -100.24 -12.64 -31.15
CA THR A 706 -99.99 -14.08 -31.19
C THR A 706 -100.49 -14.79 -29.93
N VAL A 707 -100.45 -14.11 -28.78
CA VAL A 707 -100.97 -14.62 -27.51
C VAL A 707 -102.49 -14.63 -27.51
N ASN A 708 -103.11 -13.55 -27.99
CA ASN A 708 -104.56 -13.40 -28.13
C ASN A 708 -105.15 -14.25 -29.28
N ALA A 709 -104.31 -15.05 -29.94
CA ALA A 709 -104.69 -15.93 -31.04
C ALA A 709 -104.67 -17.42 -30.65
N LEU A 710 -104.53 -17.71 -29.37
CA LEU A 710 -104.35 -19.07 -28.87
C LEU A 710 -105.71 -19.68 -28.56
N SER A 711 -106.12 -20.68 -29.33
CA SER A 711 -107.31 -21.46 -29.00
C SER A 711 -107.17 -22.15 -27.64
N ASN A 712 -108.29 -22.46 -26.98
CA ASN A 712 -108.27 -23.10 -25.67
C ASN A 712 -107.42 -24.39 -25.61
N GLY A 713 -106.44 -24.38 -24.71
CA GLY A 713 -105.47 -25.46 -24.55
C GLY A 713 -104.32 -25.47 -25.56
N GLN A 714 -104.27 -24.51 -26.50
CA GLN A 714 -103.16 -24.37 -27.43
C GLN A 714 -101.90 -23.91 -26.68
N PRO A 715 -100.79 -24.66 -26.76
CA PRO A 715 -99.55 -24.28 -26.09
C PRO A 715 -98.78 -23.23 -26.91
N LEU A 716 -98.30 -22.20 -26.23
CA LEU A 716 -97.28 -21.29 -26.71
C LEU A 716 -96.16 -21.24 -25.67
N SER A 717 -94.92 -21.06 -26.10
CA SER A 717 -93.78 -20.94 -25.20
C SER A 717 -93.12 -19.59 -25.39
N ASP A 718 -92.78 -18.96 -24.29
CA ASP A 718 -91.93 -17.78 -24.24
C ASP A 718 -90.77 -18.04 -23.30
N SER A 719 -89.73 -17.21 -23.37
CA SER A 719 -88.60 -17.33 -22.46
C SER A 719 -87.89 -16.01 -22.27
N PHE A 720 -87.11 -15.91 -21.21
CA PHE A 720 -86.18 -14.81 -21.02
C PHE A 720 -84.95 -15.33 -20.28
N THR A 721 -83.82 -14.68 -20.51
CA THR A 721 -82.57 -15.01 -19.84
C THR A 721 -82.40 -14.06 -18.67
N VAL A 722 -82.23 -14.61 -17.47
CA VAL A 722 -81.72 -13.85 -16.33
C VAL A 722 -80.22 -14.07 -16.22
N TYR A 723 -79.53 -13.09 -15.65
CA TYR A 723 -78.11 -13.14 -15.40
C TYR A 723 -77.85 -12.98 -13.91
N SER A 724 -77.01 -13.82 -13.32
CA SER A 724 -76.40 -13.52 -12.03
C SER A 724 -75.50 -12.27 -12.16
N GLU A 725 -75.07 -11.70 -11.03
CA GLU A 725 -74.26 -10.47 -11.01
C GLU A 725 -72.98 -10.60 -11.88
N ASP A 726 -72.32 -11.75 -11.84
CA ASP A 726 -71.12 -12.08 -12.64
C ASP A 726 -71.38 -12.31 -14.14
N GLY A 727 -72.65 -12.32 -14.56
CA GLY A 727 -73.06 -12.56 -15.94
C GLY A 727 -73.34 -14.02 -16.27
N THR A 728 -73.34 -14.95 -15.31
CA THR A 728 -73.78 -16.33 -15.56
C THR A 728 -75.27 -16.36 -15.94
N ALA A 729 -75.57 -16.95 -17.11
CA ALA A 729 -76.90 -16.89 -17.71
C ALA A 729 -77.78 -18.09 -17.31
N LYS A 730 -79.06 -17.82 -17.01
CA LYS A 730 -80.09 -18.85 -16.83
C LYS A 730 -81.32 -18.52 -17.67
N LEU A 731 -81.70 -19.47 -18.53
CA LEU A 731 -82.96 -19.38 -19.27
C LEU A 731 -84.14 -19.73 -18.36
N VAL A 732 -85.11 -18.83 -18.27
CA VAL A 732 -86.44 -19.07 -17.67
C VAL A 732 -87.43 -19.31 -18.79
N SER A 733 -88.16 -20.42 -18.73
CA SER A 733 -89.16 -20.79 -19.74
C SER A 733 -90.57 -20.61 -19.21
N VAL A 734 -91.42 -19.92 -19.95
CA VAL A 734 -92.82 -19.71 -19.60
C VAL A 734 -93.70 -20.45 -20.61
N SER A 735 -94.51 -21.38 -20.12
CA SER A 735 -95.55 -22.01 -20.92
C SER A 735 -96.84 -21.21 -20.81
N ILE A 736 -97.30 -20.72 -21.94
CA ILE A 736 -98.56 -19.99 -22.11
C ILE A 736 -99.57 -20.99 -22.64
N THR A 737 -100.70 -21.15 -21.97
CA THR A 737 -101.80 -21.99 -22.46
C THR A 737 -102.95 -21.08 -22.86
N GLY A 738 -103.41 -21.21 -24.11
CA GLY A 738 -104.54 -20.46 -24.62
C GLY A 738 -105.83 -20.76 -23.85
N ALA A 739 -106.72 -19.78 -23.76
CA ALA A 739 -108.06 -19.92 -23.21
C ALA A 739 -109.08 -19.40 -24.22
N ASP A 740 -110.28 -19.99 -24.28
CA ASP A 740 -111.29 -19.51 -25.24
C ASP A 740 -111.66 -18.06 -24.91
N ASP A 741 -111.31 -17.14 -25.81
CA ASP A 741 -111.87 -15.81 -25.85
C ASP A 741 -113.37 -15.92 -26.12
N GLY A 742 -114.20 -15.45 -25.18
CA GLY A 742 -115.63 -15.32 -25.45
C GLY A 742 -115.82 -14.49 -26.73
N PRO A 743 -116.75 -14.83 -27.63
CA PRO A 743 -116.79 -14.24 -28.97
C PRO A 743 -116.93 -12.72 -28.91
N PRO A 744 -116.03 -11.94 -29.53
CA PRO A 744 -116.20 -10.51 -29.64
C PRO A 744 -117.33 -10.17 -30.63
N ARG A 745 -118.26 -9.31 -30.19
CA ARG A 745 -119.30 -8.71 -31.04
C ARG A 745 -118.91 -7.25 -31.33
N PHE A 746 -118.15 -7.02 -32.39
CA PHE A 746 -117.82 -5.65 -32.84
C PHE A 746 -118.50 -5.32 -34.16
N ALA A 747 -119.04 -4.10 -34.25
CA ALA A 747 -119.46 -3.50 -35.51
C ALA A 747 -118.22 -2.93 -36.22
N PRO A 748 -118.14 -2.97 -37.57
CA PRO A 748 -117.12 -2.22 -38.30
C PRO A 748 -117.20 -0.73 -37.92
N THR A 749 -116.06 -0.04 -37.90
CA THR A 749 -116.01 1.40 -37.59
C THR A 749 -115.96 2.30 -38.82
N ASP A 750 -115.71 1.76 -40.02
CA ASP A 750 -115.50 2.54 -41.26
C ASP A 750 -115.66 1.65 -42.53
N ILE A 751 -116.02 2.24 -43.69
CA ILE A 751 -115.94 1.64 -45.03
C ILE A 751 -115.00 2.49 -45.88
N GLN A 752 -113.88 1.93 -46.32
CA GLN A 752 -113.04 2.60 -47.33
C GLN A 752 -113.34 2.07 -48.73
N LEU A 753 -113.53 2.99 -49.69
CA LEU A 753 -113.65 2.69 -51.11
C LEU A 753 -112.39 3.10 -51.85
N THR A 754 -111.60 2.12 -52.31
CA THR A 754 -110.43 2.38 -53.13
C THR A 754 -110.78 2.24 -54.62
N PRO A 755 -110.47 3.23 -55.48
CA PRO A 755 -110.59 3.06 -56.93
C PRO A 755 -109.72 1.88 -57.40
N SER A 756 -110.30 0.98 -58.19
CA SER A 756 -109.67 -0.25 -58.70
C SER A 756 -108.71 -0.02 -59.88
N THR A 757 -108.44 1.23 -60.26
CA THR A 757 -107.65 1.55 -61.45
C THR A 757 -106.23 1.97 -61.07
N THR A 758 -105.25 1.17 -61.47
CA THR A 758 -103.82 1.36 -61.23
C THR A 758 -103.09 2.05 -62.40
N THR A 759 -103.74 2.97 -63.14
CA THR A 759 -103.14 3.60 -64.34
C THR A 759 -103.49 5.08 -64.49
N ASP A 760 -102.50 5.89 -64.86
CA ASP A 760 -102.38 7.35 -64.64
C ASP A 760 -103.14 8.27 -65.60
N ASN A 761 -104.18 7.78 -66.28
CA ASN A 761 -105.06 8.69 -67.01
C ASN A 761 -106.45 8.07 -67.15
N LEU A 762 -107.43 8.66 -66.48
CA LEU A 762 -108.74 8.03 -66.27
C LEU A 762 -109.75 8.50 -67.32
N ASN A 763 -110.39 7.53 -67.98
CA ASN A 763 -111.49 7.78 -68.90
C ASN A 763 -112.83 7.69 -68.16
N PHE A 764 -113.59 8.79 -68.07
CA PHE A 764 -114.84 8.97 -67.29
C PHE A 764 -116.03 8.06 -67.65
N ASN A 765 -115.84 7.07 -68.50
CA ASN A 765 -116.93 6.25 -69.01
C ASN A 765 -117.37 5.13 -68.05
N SER A 766 -116.51 4.67 -67.12
CA SER A 766 -116.89 3.76 -66.02
C SER A 766 -115.75 3.57 -65.01
N PHE A 767 -116.03 3.63 -63.71
CA PHE A 767 -115.06 3.34 -62.64
C PHE A 767 -115.50 2.15 -61.81
N GLN A 768 -114.55 1.49 -61.15
CA GLN A 768 -114.84 0.49 -60.12
C GLN A 768 -114.13 0.90 -58.85
N PHE A 769 -114.84 0.86 -57.74
CA PHE A 769 -114.31 1.00 -56.39
C PHE A 769 -114.37 -0.38 -55.74
N THR A 770 -113.31 -0.79 -55.06
CA THR A 770 -113.31 -1.98 -54.23
C THR A 770 -113.39 -1.57 -52.77
N GLY A 771 -114.27 -2.21 -52.00
CA GLY A 771 -114.38 -2.01 -50.57
C GLY A 771 -113.74 -3.15 -49.80
N THR A 772 -112.74 -2.83 -48.98
CA THR A 772 -112.22 -3.73 -47.95
C THR A 772 -112.76 -3.27 -46.61
N LEU A 773 -113.59 -4.10 -45.96
CA LEU A 773 -113.91 -3.93 -44.54
C LEU A 773 -113.01 -4.88 -43.75
N SER A 774 -111.94 -4.34 -43.16
CA SER A 774 -111.10 -5.08 -42.21
C SER A 774 -111.58 -4.79 -40.79
N ALA A 775 -112.01 -5.83 -40.08
CA ALA A 775 -112.06 -5.84 -38.63
C ALA A 775 -111.11 -6.97 -38.18
N THR A 776 -109.96 -6.61 -37.65
CA THR A 776 -108.96 -7.57 -37.17
C THR A 776 -109.27 -7.96 -35.73
N ASP A 777 -109.62 -9.22 -35.52
CA ASP A 777 -109.42 -9.93 -34.25
C ASP A 777 -108.14 -10.78 -34.39
N SER A 778 -107.44 -11.00 -33.28
CA SER A 778 -106.13 -11.65 -33.26
C SER A 778 -106.23 -13.16 -33.50
N ASP A 779 -107.36 -13.80 -33.16
CA ASP A 779 -107.61 -15.23 -33.39
C ASP A 779 -107.88 -15.58 -34.88
N PRO A 780 -107.35 -16.69 -35.43
CA PRO A 780 -107.55 -17.08 -36.82
C PRO A 780 -108.98 -17.58 -37.07
N GLY A 781 -109.86 -16.64 -37.47
CA GLY A 781 -111.25 -16.90 -37.84
C GLY A 781 -111.94 -15.65 -38.40
N SER A 782 -111.43 -15.11 -39.51
CA SER A 782 -111.91 -13.87 -40.13
C SER A 782 -113.42 -13.87 -40.46
N PHE A 783 -114.16 -12.88 -39.96
CA PHE A 783 -115.51 -12.55 -40.42
C PHE A 783 -115.44 -11.75 -41.72
N VAL A 784 -116.28 -12.07 -42.71
CA VAL A 784 -116.35 -11.33 -43.98
C VAL A 784 -117.54 -10.37 -43.95
N TYR A 785 -117.28 -9.07 -44.14
CA TYR A 785 -118.31 -8.09 -44.48
C TYR A 785 -118.33 -7.89 -46.00
N SER A 786 -119.52 -7.83 -46.59
CA SER A 786 -119.70 -7.53 -48.01
C SER A 786 -120.59 -6.31 -48.20
N ILE A 787 -120.33 -5.53 -49.25
CA ILE A 787 -121.21 -4.44 -49.64
C ILE A 787 -122.54 -5.06 -50.07
N THR A 788 -123.60 -4.77 -49.31
CA THR A 788 -124.92 -5.36 -49.54
C THR A 788 -125.88 -4.42 -50.26
N SER A 789 -125.67 -3.10 -50.20
CA SER A 789 -126.51 -2.14 -50.92
C SER A 789 -125.84 -0.77 -51.11
N GLN A 790 -126.38 0.04 -52.02
CA GLN A 790 -125.97 1.43 -52.23
C GLN A 790 -127.14 2.34 -52.61
N SER A 791 -127.03 3.65 -52.32
CA SER A 791 -128.15 4.61 -52.37
C SER A 791 -128.51 5.18 -53.76
N ASN A 792 -127.65 5.05 -54.78
CA ASN A 792 -127.82 5.59 -56.13
C ASN A 792 -127.66 4.52 -57.24
N THR A 793 -128.68 3.68 -57.41
CA THR A 793 -128.71 2.53 -58.35
C THR A 793 -128.72 2.87 -59.83
N ASN A 794 -128.92 4.13 -60.20
CA ASN A 794 -128.87 4.55 -61.59
C ASN A 794 -127.44 4.83 -62.05
N LEU A 795 -126.58 5.24 -61.13
CA LEU A 795 -125.20 5.62 -61.41
C LEU A 795 -124.19 4.61 -60.86
N PHE A 796 -124.53 3.82 -59.83
CA PHE A 796 -123.64 2.80 -59.27
C PHE A 796 -124.29 1.42 -59.25
N SER A 797 -123.46 0.38 -59.28
CA SER A 797 -123.85 -1.02 -59.22
C SER A 797 -122.89 -1.78 -58.31
N ILE A 798 -123.35 -2.85 -57.65
CA ILE A 798 -122.51 -3.64 -56.73
C ILE A 798 -122.37 -5.06 -57.26
N SER A 799 -121.14 -5.58 -57.22
CA SER A 799 -120.84 -7.00 -57.45
C SER A 799 -119.83 -7.48 -56.40
N GLY A 800 -120.30 -8.27 -55.44
CA GLY A 800 -119.48 -8.69 -54.30
C GLY A 800 -119.06 -7.51 -53.44
N ASN A 801 -117.75 -7.29 -53.32
CA ASN A 801 -117.17 -6.16 -52.59
C ASN A 801 -116.80 -4.98 -53.51
N THR A 802 -117.22 -5.02 -54.78
CA THR A 802 -116.91 -3.98 -55.77
C THR A 802 -118.15 -3.11 -56.04
N LEU A 803 -118.01 -1.79 -55.92
CA LEU A 803 -118.96 -0.77 -56.33
C LEU A 803 -118.53 -0.17 -57.68
N SER A 804 -119.24 -0.45 -58.77
CA SER A 804 -118.94 0.07 -60.11
C SER A 804 -119.83 1.25 -60.48
N SER A 805 -119.24 2.37 -60.92
CA SER A 805 -119.95 3.52 -61.46
C SER A 805 -120.29 3.33 -62.96
N GLY A 806 -121.38 3.95 -63.40
CA GLY A 806 -121.65 4.27 -64.79
C GLY A 806 -120.84 5.50 -65.23
N SER A 807 -121.16 6.05 -66.41
CA SER A 807 -120.46 7.23 -66.93
C SER A 807 -120.74 8.46 -66.06
N LEU A 808 -119.69 9.00 -65.46
CA LEU A 808 -119.74 10.24 -64.68
C LEU A 808 -119.63 11.43 -65.62
N THR A 809 -120.43 12.47 -65.38
CA THR A 809 -120.36 13.72 -66.16
C THR A 809 -119.35 14.67 -65.55
N THR A 810 -118.53 15.32 -66.37
CA THR A 810 -117.58 16.35 -65.89
C THR A 810 -118.30 17.55 -65.26
N ASN A 811 -117.62 18.22 -64.32
CA ASN A 811 -118.13 19.32 -63.51
C ASN A 811 -119.40 18.98 -62.70
N SER A 812 -119.42 17.79 -62.07
CA SER A 812 -120.55 17.33 -61.27
C SER A 812 -120.10 16.66 -59.96
N ILE A 813 -120.97 16.77 -58.95
CA ILE A 813 -120.85 16.08 -57.66
C ILE A 813 -121.84 14.92 -57.68
N SER A 814 -121.34 13.71 -57.40
CA SER A 814 -122.13 12.48 -57.32
C SER A 814 -121.97 11.84 -55.95
N THR A 815 -123.06 11.64 -55.22
CA THR A 815 -123.03 11.04 -53.88
C THR A 815 -123.51 9.59 -53.91
N VAL A 816 -122.85 8.71 -53.14
CA VAL A 816 -123.26 7.32 -52.94
C VAL A 816 -123.07 6.91 -51.48
N THR A 817 -124.13 6.39 -50.86
CA THR A 817 -124.09 5.77 -49.53
C THR A 817 -124.00 4.27 -49.71
N VAL A 818 -122.99 3.63 -49.14
CA VAL A 818 -122.75 2.19 -49.21
C VAL A 818 -123.05 1.56 -47.87
N GLN A 819 -123.75 0.44 -47.85
CA GLN A 819 -123.97 -0.36 -46.65
C GLN A 819 -123.29 -1.72 -46.76
N ALA A 820 -122.53 -2.07 -45.73
CA ALA A 820 -121.94 -3.40 -45.57
C ALA A 820 -122.63 -4.18 -44.44
N THR A 821 -122.88 -5.47 -44.67
CA THR A 821 -123.49 -6.38 -43.69
C THR A 821 -122.55 -7.55 -43.40
N GLN A 822 -122.51 -7.97 -42.13
CA GLN A 822 -121.79 -9.17 -41.70
C GLN A 822 -122.38 -10.44 -42.35
N VAL A 823 -121.55 -11.28 -42.98
CA VAL A 823 -121.98 -12.55 -43.60
C VAL A 823 -121.26 -13.72 -42.92
N GLY A 824 -122.01 -14.64 -42.29
CA GLY A 824 -121.49 -15.96 -41.88
C GLY A 824 -121.71 -16.43 -40.43
N ASP A 825 -122.37 -15.68 -39.54
CA ASP A 825 -122.64 -16.14 -38.16
C ASP A 825 -124.03 -16.82 -38.04
N PRO A 826 -124.13 -18.09 -37.57
CA PRO A 826 -125.42 -18.75 -37.36
C PRO A 826 -126.14 -18.37 -36.05
N VAL A 827 -125.61 -17.53 -35.16
CA VAL A 827 -126.25 -17.17 -33.87
C VAL A 827 -126.13 -15.68 -33.50
N GLY A 828 -126.98 -14.83 -34.11
CA GLY A 828 -127.20 -13.43 -33.69
C GLY A 828 -127.77 -12.55 -34.81
N PRO A 829 -128.30 -11.34 -34.52
CA PRO A 829 -128.67 -10.39 -35.58
C PRO A 829 -127.42 -9.78 -36.22
N ALA A 830 -127.36 -9.76 -37.56
CA ALA A 830 -126.21 -9.26 -38.32
C ALA A 830 -125.95 -7.76 -38.06
N TYR A 831 -124.68 -7.38 -37.93
CA TYR A 831 -124.26 -5.98 -37.86
C TYR A 831 -124.26 -5.34 -39.25
N GLN A 832 -124.83 -4.14 -39.36
CA GLN A 832 -124.84 -3.30 -40.56
C GLN A 832 -124.13 -1.99 -40.27
N TYR A 833 -123.29 -1.56 -41.21
CA TYR A 833 -122.60 -0.28 -41.15
C TYR A 833 -122.76 0.45 -42.50
N SER A 834 -122.86 1.77 -42.50
CA SER A 834 -123.12 2.56 -43.72
C SER A 834 -122.30 3.84 -43.76
N GLU A 835 -121.68 4.10 -44.91
CA GLU A 835 -120.78 5.23 -45.18
C GLU A 835 -121.28 5.99 -46.41
N THR A 836 -121.09 7.31 -46.47
CA THR A 836 -121.45 8.11 -47.66
C THR A 836 -120.22 8.76 -48.26
N PHE A 837 -119.99 8.50 -49.55
CA PHE A 837 -118.89 9.04 -50.35
C PHE A 837 -119.42 10.05 -51.34
N GLN A 838 -118.69 11.15 -51.56
CA GLN A 838 -118.89 11.99 -52.73
C GLN A 838 -117.80 11.78 -53.76
N ILE A 839 -118.18 11.88 -55.03
CA ILE A 839 -117.28 11.86 -56.17
C ILE A 839 -117.46 13.17 -56.91
N ILE A 840 -116.42 14.00 -56.93
CA ILE A 840 -116.41 15.33 -57.54
C ILE A 840 -115.48 15.29 -58.76
N THR A 841 -115.98 15.68 -59.93
CA THR A 841 -115.17 15.73 -61.16
C THR A 841 -115.14 17.15 -61.73
N GLY A 842 -113.97 17.68 -62.09
CA GLY A 842 -113.76 18.98 -62.76
C GLY A 842 -114.08 18.98 -64.27
N SER A 843 -113.57 19.96 -65.04
CA SER A 843 -113.80 20.07 -66.49
C SER A 843 -112.62 19.63 -67.38
N ASN A 844 -112.88 19.21 -68.64
CA ASN A 844 -111.87 18.63 -69.55
C ASN A 844 -111.19 19.67 -70.48
N GLY A 845 -110.71 20.81 -69.99
CA GLY A 845 -110.23 21.91 -70.85
C GLY A 845 -108.90 22.55 -70.45
N LEU A 846 -107.93 22.60 -71.38
CA LEU A 846 -106.54 23.12 -71.25
C LEU A 846 -106.35 24.60 -70.83
N ASN A 847 -107.33 25.34 -70.30
CA ASN A 847 -107.12 26.70 -69.76
C ASN A 847 -108.19 27.09 -68.72
N ALA A 848 -107.98 26.77 -67.42
CA ALA A 848 -108.09 27.67 -66.24
C ALA A 848 -108.52 26.97 -64.92
N GLY A 849 -107.59 26.79 -63.98
CA GLY A 849 -107.72 27.21 -62.57
C GLY A 849 -108.99 26.86 -61.79
N GLU A 850 -109.45 25.61 -61.77
CA GLU A 850 -110.65 25.24 -61.01
C GLU A 850 -110.35 25.02 -59.52
N THR A 851 -111.27 25.40 -58.63
CA THR A 851 -111.17 25.03 -57.21
C THR A 851 -112.23 23.98 -56.91
N LEU A 852 -111.79 22.76 -56.58
CA LEU A 852 -112.64 21.65 -56.21
C LEU A 852 -112.63 21.51 -54.69
N ASN A 853 -113.69 22.02 -54.06
CA ASN A 853 -113.98 21.85 -52.64
C ASN A 853 -115.50 21.87 -52.39
N ASP A 854 -116.02 20.97 -51.56
CA ASP A 854 -117.40 21.07 -51.05
C ASP A 854 -117.41 21.35 -49.54
N PRO A 855 -117.55 22.62 -49.12
CA PRO A 855 -117.56 22.98 -47.70
C PRO A 855 -118.85 22.55 -46.97
N SER A 856 -119.81 21.88 -47.62
CA SER A 856 -121.10 21.51 -47.03
C SER A 856 -121.14 20.14 -46.33
N ASN A 857 -120.12 19.28 -46.53
CA ASN A 857 -119.92 17.99 -45.85
C ASN A 857 -118.43 17.75 -45.50
N ASN A 858 -117.85 18.60 -44.66
CA ASN A 858 -116.44 18.62 -44.31
C ASN A 858 -115.91 17.42 -43.48
N ASN A 859 -116.53 16.23 -43.53
CA ASN A 859 -116.23 15.11 -42.62
C ASN A 859 -116.41 13.72 -43.25
N GLY A 860 -116.46 13.60 -44.58
CA GLY A 860 -116.70 12.33 -45.26
C GLY A 860 -115.56 12.01 -46.23
N ASP A 861 -115.32 10.73 -46.44
CA ASP A 861 -114.31 10.23 -47.37
C ASP A 861 -114.75 10.51 -48.82
N ASP A 862 -114.09 11.47 -49.46
CA ASP A 862 -114.44 12.00 -50.78
C ASP A 862 -113.41 11.61 -51.85
N VAL A 863 -113.85 11.51 -53.11
CA VAL A 863 -112.97 11.26 -54.27
C VAL A 863 -113.07 12.42 -55.25
N LEU A 864 -111.98 13.16 -55.45
CA LEU A 864 -111.95 14.40 -56.23
C LEU A 864 -111.04 14.27 -57.46
N TYR A 865 -111.50 14.74 -58.62
CA TYR A 865 -110.78 14.68 -59.91
C TYR A 865 -110.66 16.07 -60.57
N GLY A 866 -109.45 16.60 -60.73
CA GLY A 866 -109.12 17.87 -61.42
C GLY A 866 -109.35 17.83 -62.93
N ASN A 867 -108.76 16.81 -63.57
CA ASN A 867 -108.75 16.56 -65.02
C ASN A 867 -107.65 17.34 -65.73
N GLY A 868 -107.96 18.15 -66.75
CA GLY A 868 -106.93 18.87 -67.50
C GLY A 868 -106.96 20.35 -67.12
N GLY A 869 -105.89 20.91 -66.57
CA GLY A 869 -105.92 22.26 -66.02
C GLY A 869 -104.76 22.58 -65.08
N ALA A 870 -104.91 23.61 -64.27
CA ALA A 870 -103.98 23.86 -63.16
C ALA A 870 -104.88 24.14 -61.97
N ASP A 871 -105.34 23.07 -61.34
CA ASP A 871 -106.49 23.02 -60.47
C ASP A 871 -106.08 23.09 -58.99
N SER A 872 -107.02 23.42 -58.12
CA SER A 872 -106.83 23.47 -56.67
C SER A 872 -107.87 22.59 -56.01
N ILE A 873 -107.46 21.45 -55.47
CA ILE A 873 -108.33 20.39 -54.96
C ILE A 873 -108.16 20.30 -53.45
N PHE A 874 -109.25 20.39 -52.69
CA PHE A 874 -109.24 20.32 -51.22
C PHE A 874 -110.21 19.23 -50.73
N GLY A 875 -109.69 18.22 -50.04
CA GLY A 875 -110.46 17.12 -49.43
C GLY A 875 -111.20 17.53 -48.16
N LEU A 876 -110.56 18.35 -47.32
CA LEU A 876 -111.05 18.88 -46.05
C LEU A 876 -110.95 17.91 -44.87
N ALA A 877 -111.94 17.10 -44.55
CA ALA A 877 -111.76 16.10 -43.51
C ALA A 877 -112.52 14.83 -43.87
N GLY A 878 -111.91 13.68 -43.57
CA GLY A 878 -112.24 12.40 -44.17
C GLY A 878 -110.97 11.78 -44.74
N ASN A 879 -110.99 10.49 -45.04
CA ASN A 879 -109.92 9.85 -45.79
C ASN A 879 -110.21 10.02 -47.28
N ASP A 880 -109.72 11.11 -47.85
CA ASP A 880 -110.05 11.54 -49.20
C ASP A 880 -109.10 10.94 -50.23
N THR A 881 -109.54 10.82 -51.49
CA THR A 881 -108.67 10.46 -52.62
C THR A 881 -108.72 11.55 -53.69
N LEU A 882 -107.63 12.28 -53.86
CA LEU A 882 -107.53 13.43 -54.76
C LEU A 882 -106.68 13.07 -55.98
N PHE A 883 -107.17 13.41 -57.18
CA PHE A 883 -106.49 13.22 -58.46
C PHE A 883 -106.39 14.54 -59.22
N GLY A 884 -105.19 15.09 -59.42
CA GLY A 884 -104.97 16.30 -60.24
C GLY A 884 -105.18 16.02 -61.72
N GLN A 885 -104.47 15.01 -62.23
CA GLN A 885 -104.36 14.61 -63.64
C GLN A 885 -103.45 15.55 -64.48
N ASP A 886 -103.88 16.05 -65.63
CA ASP A 886 -102.99 16.79 -66.53
C ASP A 886 -102.90 18.27 -66.13
N GLY A 887 -101.73 18.72 -65.70
CA GLY A 887 -101.29 20.10 -65.59
C GLY A 887 -100.74 20.42 -64.19
N ASN A 888 -100.73 21.69 -63.77
CA ASN A 888 -99.98 22.09 -62.57
C ASN A 888 -100.95 22.33 -61.41
N ASP A 889 -101.22 21.28 -60.65
CA ASP A 889 -102.31 21.24 -59.68
C ASP A 889 -101.83 21.53 -58.25
N THR A 890 -102.76 21.87 -57.38
CA THR A 890 -102.54 22.05 -55.94
C THR A 890 -103.55 21.20 -55.19
N LEU A 891 -103.11 20.07 -54.65
CA LEU A 891 -103.95 19.14 -53.89
C LEU A 891 -103.67 19.30 -52.39
N ASN A 892 -104.73 19.34 -51.60
CA ASN A 892 -104.67 19.38 -50.14
C ASN A 892 -105.69 18.38 -49.57
N GLY A 893 -105.21 17.32 -48.91
CA GLY A 893 -106.03 16.28 -48.29
C GLY A 893 -106.84 16.86 -47.16
N GLY A 894 -106.18 17.27 -46.08
CA GLY A 894 -106.81 17.90 -44.93
C GLY A 894 -106.71 17.01 -43.70
N ASP A 895 -107.77 16.86 -42.90
CA ASP A 895 -107.77 15.99 -41.72
C ASP A 895 -108.23 14.58 -42.12
N GLY A 896 -107.37 13.57 -42.07
CA GLY A 896 -107.69 12.19 -42.40
C GLY A 896 -106.49 11.48 -43.01
N ASN A 897 -106.66 10.20 -43.35
CA ASN A 897 -105.62 9.44 -44.05
C ASN A 897 -105.87 9.55 -45.55
N ASP A 898 -105.36 10.62 -46.16
CA ASP A 898 -105.68 10.98 -47.52
C ASP A 898 -104.79 10.28 -48.54
N ARG A 899 -105.28 10.10 -49.76
CA ARG A 899 -104.50 9.61 -50.90
C ARG A 899 -104.45 10.66 -51.99
N LEU A 900 -103.28 11.24 -52.22
CA LEU A 900 -103.07 12.30 -53.20
C LEU A 900 -102.33 11.77 -54.42
N VAL A 901 -102.86 12.05 -55.61
CA VAL A 901 -102.28 11.71 -56.91
C VAL A 901 -102.19 12.98 -57.73
N GLY A 902 -100.99 13.57 -57.87
CA GLY A 902 -100.76 14.79 -58.65
C GLY A 902 -101.14 14.59 -60.11
N GLY A 903 -100.37 13.76 -60.81
CA GLY A 903 -100.62 13.45 -62.22
C GLY A 903 -99.46 13.94 -63.08
N VAL A 904 -99.75 14.55 -64.23
CA VAL A 904 -98.75 15.04 -65.18
C VAL A 904 -98.63 16.56 -65.06
N GLY A 905 -97.53 17.07 -64.51
CA GLY A 905 -97.21 18.50 -64.45
C GLY A 905 -96.41 18.84 -63.20
N THR A 906 -96.34 20.11 -62.79
CA THR A 906 -95.79 20.44 -61.46
C THR A 906 -96.91 20.58 -60.45
N ASP A 907 -97.07 19.56 -59.63
CA ASP A 907 -98.12 19.54 -58.63
C ASP A 907 -97.59 19.93 -57.26
N THR A 908 -98.46 20.56 -56.47
CA THR A 908 -98.23 20.87 -55.06
C THR A 908 -99.18 20.02 -54.23
N LEU A 909 -98.64 19.06 -53.47
CA LEU A 909 -99.40 18.11 -52.68
C LEU A 909 -99.24 18.43 -51.20
N THR A 910 -100.33 18.46 -50.45
CA THR A 910 -100.37 18.70 -48.99
C THR A 910 -101.22 17.61 -48.38
N GLY A 911 -100.64 16.74 -47.56
CA GLY A 911 -101.39 15.63 -46.93
C GLY A 911 -102.35 16.18 -45.89
N GLY A 912 -101.81 16.97 -44.96
CA GLY A 912 -102.54 17.51 -43.83
C GLY A 912 -102.30 16.68 -42.57
N ALA A 913 -103.38 16.37 -41.85
CA ALA A 913 -103.35 15.68 -40.57
C ALA A 913 -103.87 14.26 -40.70
N GLY A 914 -102.97 13.30 -40.77
CA GLY A 914 -103.26 11.88 -40.70
C GLY A 914 -102.10 11.13 -41.32
N SER A 915 -102.33 9.88 -41.69
CA SER A 915 -101.36 9.03 -42.38
C SER A 915 -101.64 9.09 -43.87
N ASP A 916 -101.01 10.04 -44.54
CA ASP A 916 -101.32 10.36 -45.92
C ASP A 916 -100.47 9.57 -46.90
N THR A 917 -101.04 9.21 -48.04
CA THR A 917 -100.39 8.46 -49.11
C THR A 917 -100.28 9.31 -50.37
N PHE A 918 -99.06 9.72 -50.69
CA PHE A 918 -98.73 10.40 -51.94
C PHE A 918 -98.38 9.36 -52.98
N TYR A 919 -99.29 9.11 -53.91
CA TYR A 919 -99.14 8.03 -54.88
C TYR A 919 -98.62 8.54 -56.21
N TYR A 920 -97.55 7.89 -56.68
CA TYR A 920 -96.94 8.13 -57.97
C TYR A 920 -97.15 6.93 -58.89
N GLY A 921 -97.65 7.28 -60.07
CA GLY A 921 -98.02 6.39 -61.13
C GLY A 921 -96.88 5.83 -61.98
N SER A 922 -97.20 4.83 -62.80
CA SER A 922 -96.36 4.27 -63.86
C SER A 922 -95.93 5.26 -64.96
N ALA A 923 -96.61 6.39 -65.11
CA ALA A 923 -96.31 7.43 -66.09
C ALA A 923 -95.16 8.32 -65.58
N ILE A 924 -93.93 7.89 -65.82
CA ILE A 924 -92.67 8.61 -65.56
C ILE A 924 -92.47 9.87 -66.44
N SER A 925 -93.37 10.86 -66.33
CA SER A 925 -93.21 12.15 -67.03
C SER A 925 -92.28 13.14 -66.31
N ASP A 926 -91.92 12.91 -65.06
CA ASP A 926 -91.13 13.83 -64.23
C ASP A 926 -89.61 13.64 -64.39
N SER A 927 -89.09 13.76 -65.62
CA SER A 927 -87.67 13.49 -65.89
C SER A 927 -86.72 14.64 -65.47
N PRO A 928 -85.48 14.39 -64.99
CA PRO A 928 -84.65 15.37 -64.27
C PRO A 928 -83.92 16.41 -65.15
N ALA A 929 -84.44 16.73 -66.34
CA ALA A 929 -83.87 17.78 -67.20
C ALA A 929 -84.86 18.88 -67.64
N SER A 930 -86.14 18.84 -67.25
CA SER A 930 -87.10 19.90 -67.58
C SER A 930 -88.07 20.26 -66.45
N ALA A 931 -87.55 20.87 -65.38
CA ALA A 931 -88.23 21.84 -64.49
C ALA A 931 -89.69 21.54 -64.06
N ALA A 932 -90.10 20.27 -63.94
CA ALA A 932 -91.46 19.90 -63.58
C ALA A 932 -91.53 18.77 -62.55
N ASN A 933 -91.07 19.01 -61.32
CA ASN A 933 -91.14 18.02 -60.24
C ASN A 933 -92.28 18.40 -59.27
N ASP A 934 -93.00 17.40 -58.80
CA ASP A 934 -93.98 17.57 -57.74
C ASP A 934 -93.35 17.97 -56.40
N THR A 935 -94.12 18.73 -55.61
CA THR A 935 -93.73 19.19 -54.28
C THR A 935 -94.75 18.76 -53.24
N ILE A 936 -94.33 17.91 -52.30
CA ILE A 936 -95.09 17.60 -51.08
C ILE A 936 -94.70 18.61 -50.00
N THR A 937 -95.68 19.26 -49.39
CA THR A 937 -95.43 20.45 -48.56
C THR A 937 -95.32 20.19 -47.05
N ASP A 938 -95.80 19.05 -46.57
CA ASP A 938 -95.94 18.77 -45.13
C ASP A 938 -95.64 17.32 -44.72
N PHE A 939 -94.89 16.56 -45.54
CA PHE A 939 -94.59 15.15 -45.31
C PHE A 939 -94.06 14.84 -43.89
N VAL A 940 -94.74 13.95 -43.18
CA VAL A 940 -94.42 13.49 -41.82
C VAL A 940 -93.88 12.06 -41.85
N HIS A 941 -92.59 11.90 -41.58
CA HIS A 941 -91.95 10.58 -41.47
C HIS A 941 -92.66 9.64 -40.47
N GLY A 942 -92.76 8.37 -40.83
CA GLY A 942 -93.34 7.31 -40.02
C GLY A 942 -94.87 7.33 -39.99
N VAL A 943 -95.48 8.40 -40.49
CA VAL A 943 -96.92 8.61 -40.57
C VAL A 943 -97.34 8.59 -42.04
N ASP A 944 -96.77 9.45 -42.87
CA ASP A 944 -97.08 9.50 -44.30
C ASP A 944 -96.31 8.45 -45.09
N LYS A 945 -96.81 8.17 -46.30
CA LYS A 945 -96.25 7.22 -47.26
C LYS A 945 -96.15 7.83 -48.64
N ILE A 946 -95.02 7.59 -49.29
CA ILE A 946 -94.84 7.83 -50.71
C ILE A 946 -95.01 6.47 -51.40
N ASP A 947 -96.14 6.31 -52.07
CA ASP A 947 -96.50 5.07 -52.72
C ASP A 947 -96.00 5.07 -54.17
N LEU A 948 -94.94 4.30 -54.40
CA LEU A 948 -94.28 4.09 -55.67
C LEU A 948 -94.55 2.67 -56.20
N SER A 949 -95.51 1.93 -55.62
CA SER A 949 -95.71 0.50 -55.89
C SER A 949 -96.12 0.18 -57.33
N SER A 950 -96.47 1.21 -58.10
CA SER A 950 -96.86 1.10 -59.50
C SER A 950 -95.72 1.36 -60.48
N ILE A 951 -94.57 1.80 -59.98
CA ILE A 951 -93.41 2.17 -60.79
C ILE A 951 -92.54 0.92 -60.99
N ASP A 952 -92.68 0.30 -62.15
CA ASP A 952 -91.96 -0.93 -62.49
C ASP A 952 -90.53 -0.63 -63.01
N ALA A 953 -89.55 -1.31 -62.44
CA ALA A 953 -88.18 -1.27 -62.93
C ALA A 953 -88.06 -2.09 -64.21
N ALA A 954 -87.56 -1.48 -65.29
CA ALA A 954 -87.55 -2.09 -66.61
C ALA A 954 -86.84 -3.46 -66.68
N ALA A 955 -87.64 -4.53 -66.58
CA ALA A 955 -87.45 -5.92 -67.01
C ALA A 955 -85.99 -6.46 -67.04
N ALA A 956 -85.48 -6.89 -65.87
CA ALA A 956 -84.49 -7.97 -65.77
C ALA A 956 -84.95 -9.01 -64.73
N PRO A 957 -84.83 -10.32 -64.99
CA PRO A 957 -85.44 -11.36 -64.15
C PRO A 957 -84.71 -11.53 -62.81
N GLY A 958 -85.42 -11.20 -61.73
CA GLY A 958 -85.03 -11.33 -60.33
C GLY A 958 -85.48 -10.09 -59.57
N ASP A 959 -86.24 -10.25 -58.48
CA ASP A 959 -86.68 -9.14 -57.62
C ASP A 959 -85.46 -8.33 -57.19
N GLN A 960 -85.18 -7.21 -57.86
CA GLN A 960 -84.10 -6.32 -57.48
C GLN A 960 -84.67 -5.34 -56.47
N ALA A 961 -84.36 -5.58 -55.19
CA ALA A 961 -84.73 -4.70 -54.09
C ALA A 961 -84.18 -3.28 -54.34
N PHE A 962 -85.04 -2.26 -54.22
CA PHE A 962 -84.60 -0.87 -54.21
C PHE A 962 -83.63 -0.65 -53.05
N LEU A 963 -82.48 -0.06 -53.36
CA LEU A 963 -81.52 0.34 -52.33
C LEU A 963 -81.92 1.72 -51.78
N PHE A 964 -82.18 1.77 -50.47
CA PHE A 964 -82.49 3.01 -49.74
C PHE A 964 -81.22 3.58 -49.09
N GLY A 965 -80.89 4.86 -49.35
CA GLY A 965 -79.85 5.59 -48.61
C GLY A 965 -78.94 6.50 -49.43
N GLY A 966 -78.46 7.58 -48.80
CA GLY A 966 -77.77 8.71 -49.43
C GLY A 966 -76.47 8.40 -50.18
N GLN A 967 -76.49 8.73 -51.49
CA GLN A 967 -75.40 9.09 -52.41
C GLN A 967 -74.02 8.45 -52.15
N ASN A 968 -73.83 7.20 -52.58
CA ASN A 968 -72.49 6.66 -52.85
C ASN A 968 -72.49 5.84 -54.15
N GLY A 969 -72.04 6.48 -55.24
CA GLY A 969 -72.23 6.04 -56.63
C GLY A 969 -71.28 4.96 -57.14
N ALA A 970 -71.41 3.72 -56.63
CA ALA A 970 -70.60 2.60 -57.14
C ALA A 970 -71.34 1.25 -57.27
N THR A 971 -72.67 1.21 -57.25
CA THR A 971 -73.45 -0.03 -57.46
C THR A 971 -74.59 0.20 -58.45
N VAL A 972 -74.64 -0.64 -59.49
CA VAL A 972 -75.58 -0.61 -60.62
C VAL A 972 -76.90 -1.28 -60.22
N ALA A 973 -77.68 -0.65 -59.34
CA ALA A 973 -78.94 -1.17 -58.83
C ALA A 973 -79.97 -0.04 -58.67
N ASN A 974 -81.24 -0.34 -58.92
CA ASN A 974 -82.36 0.58 -58.74
C ASN A 974 -82.33 1.16 -57.31
N SER A 975 -82.49 2.46 -57.18
CA SER A 975 -82.28 3.13 -55.90
C SER A 975 -83.28 4.25 -55.66
N ILE A 976 -83.67 4.38 -54.39
CA ILE A 976 -84.38 5.55 -53.89
C ILE A 976 -83.42 6.23 -52.93
N THR A 977 -82.91 7.37 -53.36
CA THR A 977 -81.99 8.19 -52.56
C THR A 977 -82.60 9.56 -52.33
N TRP A 978 -82.14 10.29 -51.33
CA TRP A 978 -82.58 11.65 -51.11
C TRP A 978 -81.40 12.55 -50.76
N SER A 979 -81.54 13.83 -51.08
CA SER A 979 -80.53 14.85 -50.84
C SER A 979 -81.18 16.17 -50.44
N GLU A 980 -80.53 16.93 -49.58
CA GLU A 980 -81.01 18.25 -49.19
C GLU A 980 -80.53 19.32 -50.18
N SER A 981 -81.47 20.05 -50.80
CA SER A 981 -81.20 21.15 -51.73
C SER A 981 -82.19 22.28 -51.55
N GLY A 982 -81.71 23.52 -51.42
CA GLY A 982 -82.56 24.71 -51.37
C GLY A 982 -83.45 24.85 -50.12
N GLY A 983 -83.23 24.06 -49.06
CA GLY A 983 -84.09 24.01 -47.86
C GLY A 983 -85.16 22.91 -47.90
N ASN A 984 -85.12 22.06 -48.93
CA ASN A 984 -86.04 20.95 -49.17
C ASN A 984 -85.27 19.62 -49.29
N THR A 985 -85.93 18.51 -48.97
CA THR A 985 -85.45 17.15 -49.20
C THR A 985 -85.91 16.70 -50.58
N VAL A 986 -84.98 16.52 -51.51
CA VAL A 986 -85.27 16.03 -52.87
C VAL A 986 -85.05 14.53 -52.90
N ILE A 987 -86.11 13.77 -53.17
CA ILE A 987 -86.08 12.33 -53.41
C ILE A 987 -85.73 12.10 -54.87
N HIS A 988 -84.75 11.24 -55.11
CA HIS A 988 -84.24 10.79 -56.40
C HIS A 988 -84.61 9.32 -56.55
N VAL A 989 -85.51 9.03 -57.49
CA VAL A 989 -85.92 7.66 -57.78
C VAL A 989 -85.27 7.24 -59.09
N ASP A 990 -84.37 6.28 -59.02
CA ASP A 990 -83.71 5.65 -60.18
C ASP A 990 -84.22 4.21 -60.30
N VAL A 991 -85.06 3.97 -61.29
CA VAL A 991 -85.68 2.67 -61.57
C VAL A 991 -84.95 1.90 -62.66
N THR A 992 -84.01 2.54 -63.36
CA THR A 992 -83.21 1.94 -64.44
C THR A 992 -81.79 1.57 -64.00
N GLY A 993 -81.39 1.92 -62.78
CA GLY A 993 -80.08 1.63 -62.21
C GLY A 993 -78.96 2.44 -62.85
N ASN A 994 -79.31 3.59 -63.44
CA ASN A 994 -78.37 4.49 -64.09
C ASN A 994 -77.99 5.63 -63.11
N THR A 995 -76.80 6.22 -63.19
CA THR A 995 -76.33 7.18 -62.17
C THR A 995 -77.10 8.51 -62.13
N THR A 996 -78.20 8.64 -62.86
CA THR A 996 -79.13 9.78 -62.85
C THR A 996 -80.52 9.30 -62.46
N ALA A 997 -81.19 10.03 -61.57
CA ALA A 997 -82.58 9.73 -61.22
C ALA A 997 -83.45 9.66 -62.48
N ASP A 998 -84.45 8.79 -62.51
CA ASP A 998 -85.44 8.75 -63.58
C ASP A 998 -86.56 9.77 -63.33
N PHE A 999 -86.91 10.02 -62.06
CA PHE A 999 -87.70 11.19 -61.64
C PHE A 999 -87.39 11.66 -60.21
N GLN A 1000 -87.89 12.85 -59.86
CA GLN A 1000 -87.63 13.48 -58.56
C GLN A 1000 -88.90 13.99 -57.90
N ILE A 1001 -89.01 13.82 -56.58
CA ILE A 1001 -90.06 14.38 -55.74
C ILE A 1001 -89.42 15.35 -54.74
N THR A 1002 -90.00 16.54 -54.57
CA THR A 1002 -89.53 17.52 -53.59
C THR A 1002 -90.38 17.44 -52.33
N LEU A 1003 -89.76 17.19 -51.18
CA LEU A 1003 -90.41 17.36 -49.88
C LEU A 1003 -89.96 18.69 -49.26
N THR A 1004 -90.90 19.47 -48.76
CA THR A 1004 -90.58 20.73 -48.07
C THR A 1004 -89.98 20.43 -46.69
N GLY A 1005 -88.85 21.05 -46.37
CA GLY A 1005 -88.11 20.83 -45.12
C GLY A 1005 -86.85 19.97 -45.31
N THR A 1006 -85.97 19.95 -44.31
CA THR A 1006 -84.72 19.17 -44.32
C THR A 1006 -84.60 18.28 -43.10
N GLY A 1007 -83.87 17.18 -43.20
CA GLY A 1007 -83.63 16.28 -42.07
C GLY A 1007 -84.88 15.51 -41.62
N LEU A 1008 -85.77 15.20 -42.56
CA LEU A 1008 -87.08 14.57 -42.31
C LEU A 1008 -86.99 13.14 -41.74
N GLY A 1009 -85.79 12.54 -41.68
CA GLY A 1009 -85.61 11.22 -41.06
C GLY A 1009 -86.11 10.05 -41.90
N LEU A 1010 -86.26 10.23 -43.22
CA LEU A 1010 -86.79 9.22 -44.14
C LEU A 1010 -86.10 7.86 -44.00
N THR A 1011 -86.91 6.81 -44.12
CA THR A 1011 -86.56 5.40 -44.06
C THR A 1011 -87.24 4.64 -45.20
N ALA A 1012 -86.82 3.40 -45.44
CA ALA A 1012 -87.51 2.52 -46.38
C ALA A 1012 -89.00 2.35 -46.08
N SER A 1013 -89.41 2.45 -44.80
CA SER A 1013 -90.81 2.27 -44.39
C SER A 1013 -91.71 3.43 -44.81
N ASP A 1014 -91.14 4.58 -45.19
CA ASP A 1014 -91.89 5.73 -45.70
C ASP A 1014 -92.29 5.57 -47.17
N PHE A 1015 -91.82 4.51 -47.81
CA PHE A 1015 -92.12 4.21 -49.20
C PHE A 1015 -92.92 2.91 -49.30
N VAL A 1016 -93.92 2.90 -50.16
CA VAL A 1016 -94.59 1.66 -50.61
C VAL A 1016 -94.01 1.34 -51.98
N LEU A 1017 -93.48 0.13 -52.15
CA LEU A 1017 -92.81 -0.34 -53.37
C LEU A 1017 -93.45 -1.58 -53.95
#